data_AF-A0A5M8P8T9-F1
#
_entry.id   AF-A0A5M8P8T9-F1
#
_cell.length_a   1.000
_cell.length_b   1.000
_cell.length_c   1.000
_cell.angle_alpha   90.00
_cell.angle_beta   90.00
_cell.angle_gamma   90.00
#
_symmetry.space_group_name_H-M   'P 1'
#
loop_
_entity.id
_entity.type
_entity.pdbx_description
1 polymer ?
#
loop_
_entity_poly.entity_id
_entity_poly.type
_entity_poly.pdbx_seq_one_letter_code
_entity_poly.pdbx_strand_id
1 'polypeptide(L)'
;MFGKLFGRLMGDPTAAPFEALGQVPIVLYTCLAIVVIAVLVVAGILLLGWWGSLWRNWITSVDHKRLGIMYVVLAVVMLVRGFADAIMMRTHQAMALGEGSGYLPPEHYDQIFTAHGVIMIFFMATPLLFGLFNFVIPLQIGARDVAFPFLNNLSFWLTFAGAILINISLGVGNFGRVGWLAYPPLSGLSGSPDTGVDYYIWSLQLSGVATTMGAINFLVTIFKMRAPGMTLMKMPIFCWSAVVSNALILMIYPVLMAAYIFLTLDRYLGFHFFTNDGAGNPMVWINYVWVFGHPEVYVLVLPAFGILSEVVPVFSSKRLFGYSAMIWALLVILVLSFLVWVHHFFTMGAGIAVNTFFSIMTMIISVPTGVKIFNWLFTMYKGRIRFEPPMLWCMGMIFTFVGGGLTGVMLSLASADWAFHNSAFLVAHFHHTIIGGVVFSYLAGFVFWFPKAFGFKLNRTLGIASFWCWFVGFYVAFFPLYVVGLKGATRRMQHFMDPAWQIYYIVMVVGVFIIALGILSLVLQLILAIIHGCKLKGNLPVGKADPWGDGRSLEWSVSSPPPPYNFATVPQVSTTDAYWQMKVEGKPIKTSGFQPVHMPSNTAAGFWIGIFALILGFALVWHIWWLVMLCFIGAVASFICYSFFGDHDGYYIPAAKVQEHEEAFARIEAKGRKA
;
A
#
# COMPACT_ATOMS: atom_id res chain seq x y z
N MET A 1 12.95 -12.20 40.05
CA MET A 1 13.87 -11.12 39.63
C MET A 1 13.75 -10.85 38.11
N PHE A 2 13.87 -11.87 37.26
CA PHE A 2 13.73 -11.74 35.80
C PHE A 2 12.37 -11.22 35.30
N GLY A 3 11.25 -11.61 35.92
CA GLY A 3 9.92 -11.12 35.54
C GLY A 3 9.71 -9.60 35.72
N LYS A 4 10.41 -8.96 36.67
CA LYS A 4 10.40 -7.49 36.79
C LYS A 4 11.31 -6.80 35.76
N LEU A 5 12.33 -7.50 35.27
CA LEU A 5 13.30 -6.97 34.32
C LEU A 5 12.78 -7.05 32.87
N PHE A 6 12.04 -8.10 32.53
CA PHE A 6 11.53 -8.36 31.17
C PHE A 6 10.01 -8.22 31.03
N GLY A 7 9.36 -7.61 32.02
CA GLY A 7 7.92 -7.31 31.97
C GLY A 7 7.06 -8.54 31.71
N ARG A 8 6.07 -8.39 30.83
CA ARG A 8 5.10 -9.44 30.48
C ARG A 8 5.75 -10.65 29.80
N LEU A 9 6.94 -10.49 29.20
CA LEU A 9 7.62 -11.55 28.44
C LEU A 9 8.06 -12.73 29.31
N MET A 10 8.37 -12.49 30.59
CA MET A 10 8.75 -13.55 31.53
C MET A 10 7.92 -13.54 32.81
N GLY A 11 7.05 -12.53 32.97
CA GLY A 11 6.34 -12.26 34.23
C GLY A 11 4.82 -12.41 34.17
N ASP A 12 4.22 -12.53 32.98
CA ASP A 12 2.76 -12.57 32.82
C ASP A 12 2.30 -13.91 32.20
N PRO A 13 1.64 -14.78 32.99
CA PRO A 13 1.09 -16.04 32.49
C PRO A 13 0.06 -15.86 31.37
N THR A 14 -0.65 -14.72 31.34
CA THR A 14 -1.67 -14.43 30.32
C THR A 14 -1.07 -14.01 28.98
N ALA A 15 0.20 -13.59 28.96
CA ALA A 15 0.89 -13.17 27.75
C ALA A 15 1.49 -14.35 26.96
N ALA A 16 1.68 -15.50 27.63
CA ALA A 16 2.02 -16.81 27.06
C ALA A 16 2.93 -16.75 25.81
N PRO A 17 4.14 -16.16 25.94
CA PRO A 17 4.92 -15.64 24.81
C PRO A 17 5.29 -16.67 23.74
N PHE A 18 5.38 -17.95 24.08
CA PHE A 18 5.74 -19.02 23.16
C PHE A 18 4.71 -20.14 23.11
N GLU A 19 3.51 -19.93 23.68
CA GLU A 19 2.46 -20.95 23.73
C GLU A 19 2.00 -21.33 22.32
N ALA A 20 1.85 -20.35 21.42
CA ALA A 20 1.48 -20.59 20.03
C ALA A 20 2.48 -21.52 19.31
N LEU A 21 3.78 -21.41 19.60
CA LEU A 21 4.81 -22.30 19.03
C LEU A 21 4.73 -23.73 19.57
N GLY A 22 4.27 -23.91 20.81
CA GLY A 22 4.13 -25.23 21.43
C GLY A 22 2.82 -25.94 21.08
N GLN A 23 1.73 -25.16 20.90
CA GLN A 23 0.38 -25.71 20.75
C GLN A 23 -0.18 -25.68 19.33
N VAL A 24 0.33 -24.81 18.46
CA VAL A 24 -0.20 -24.64 17.09
C VAL A 24 0.87 -25.05 16.07
N PRO A 25 0.82 -26.31 15.55
CA PRO A 25 1.83 -26.80 14.61
C PRO A 25 2.04 -25.92 13.38
N ILE A 26 0.96 -25.34 12.85
CA ILE A 26 1.02 -24.43 11.69
C ILE A 26 1.92 -23.22 12.00
N VAL A 27 1.81 -22.64 13.19
CA VAL A 27 2.62 -21.49 13.62
C VAL A 27 4.08 -21.90 13.75
N LEU A 28 4.36 -23.02 14.42
CA LEU A 28 5.72 -23.54 14.57
C LEU A 28 6.43 -23.76 13.23
N TYR A 29 5.80 -24.52 12.32
CA TYR A 29 6.38 -24.80 11.01
C TYR A 29 6.56 -23.53 10.17
N THR A 30 5.63 -22.58 10.28
CA THR A 30 5.76 -21.28 9.60
C THR A 30 6.95 -20.48 10.14
N CYS A 31 7.10 -20.38 11.47
CA CYS A 31 8.25 -19.71 12.09
C CYS A 31 9.58 -20.38 11.72
N LEU A 32 9.64 -21.71 11.74
CA LEU A 32 10.83 -22.45 11.31
C LEU A 32 11.18 -22.18 9.84
N ALA A 33 10.20 -22.20 8.95
CA ALA A 33 10.41 -21.88 7.54
C ALA A 33 10.92 -20.44 7.35
N ILE A 34 10.35 -19.46 8.07
CA ILE A 34 10.81 -18.07 8.05
C ILE A 34 12.26 -17.97 8.50
N VAL A 35 12.64 -18.63 9.60
CA VAL A 35 14.02 -18.63 10.11
C VAL A 35 14.98 -19.26 9.10
N VAL A 36 14.61 -20.40 8.50
CA VAL A 36 15.41 -21.06 7.45
C VAL A 36 15.59 -20.14 6.25
N ILE A 37 14.52 -19.52 5.76
CA ILE A 37 14.59 -18.57 4.63
C ILE A 37 15.48 -17.38 5.00
N ALA A 38 15.34 -16.81 6.20
CA ALA A 38 16.17 -15.70 6.66
C ALA A 38 17.66 -16.08 6.70
N VAL A 39 17.99 -17.27 7.24
CA VAL A 39 19.37 -17.78 7.25
C VAL A 39 19.89 -17.99 5.83
N LEU A 40 19.10 -18.56 4.92
CA LEU A 40 19.50 -18.74 3.52
C LEU A 40 19.73 -17.40 2.80
N VAL A 41 18.90 -16.40 3.06
CA VAL A 41 19.07 -15.04 2.51
C VAL A 41 20.34 -14.40 3.05
N VAL A 42 20.59 -14.45 4.37
CA VAL A 42 21.81 -13.90 4.98
C VAL A 42 23.05 -14.62 4.45
N ALA A 43 23.02 -15.95 4.39
CA ALA A 43 24.10 -16.74 3.82
C ALA A 43 24.34 -16.39 2.34
N GLY A 44 23.27 -16.23 1.55
CA GLY A 44 23.37 -15.79 0.15
C GLY A 44 24.02 -14.40 0.01
N ILE A 45 23.61 -13.43 0.84
CA ILE A 45 24.20 -12.08 0.83
C ILE A 45 25.69 -12.13 1.21
N LEU A 46 26.06 -12.96 2.19
CA LEU A 46 27.45 -13.14 2.63
C LEU A 46 28.29 -13.81 1.53
N LEU A 47 27.82 -14.92 0.96
CA LEU A 47 28.53 -15.67 -0.09
C LEU A 47 28.71 -14.84 -1.37
N LEU A 48 27.77 -13.96 -1.68
CA LEU A 48 27.83 -13.08 -2.85
C LEU A 48 28.60 -11.76 -2.58
N GLY A 49 29.03 -11.52 -1.34
CA GLY A 49 29.74 -10.29 -0.96
C GLY A 49 28.90 -9.02 -1.09
N TRP A 50 27.57 -9.12 -1.00
CA TRP A 50 26.65 -8.01 -1.30
C TRP A 50 26.44 -7.04 -0.15
N TRP A 51 26.97 -7.32 1.06
CA TRP A 51 26.74 -6.50 2.25
C TRP A 51 27.12 -5.02 2.07
N GLY A 52 28.29 -4.76 1.49
CA GLY A 52 28.76 -3.39 1.25
C GLY A 52 27.90 -2.63 0.24
N SER A 53 27.39 -3.32 -0.79
CA SER A 53 26.47 -2.74 -1.77
C SER A 53 25.09 -2.50 -1.15
N LEU A 54 24.55 -3.47 -0.41
CA LEU A 54 23.26 -3.35 0.27
C LEU A 54 23.26 -2.17 1.24
N TRP A 55 24.30 -2.04 2.05
CA TRP A 55 24.44 -0.93 2.99
C TRP A 55 24.52 0.41 2.26
N ARG A 56 25.52 0.61 1.38
CA ARG A 56 25.78 1.90 0.73
C ARG A 56 24.73 2.31 -0.29
N ASN A 57 24.15 1.35 -1.02
CA ASN A 57 23.26 1.65 -2.14
C ASN A 57 21.77 1.56 -1.78
N TRP A 58 21.37 0.79 -0.78
CA TRP A 58 19.95 0.59 -0.50
C TRP A 58 19.58 1.06 0.89
N ILE A 59 20.23 0.54 1.93
CA ILE A 59 19.83 0.80 3.32
C ILE A 59 19.96 2.29 3.68
N THR A 60 21.08 2.89 3.32
CA THR A 60 21.35 4.31 3.59
C THR A 60 20.85 5.25 2.49
N SER A 61 20.14 4.73 1.48
CA SER A 61 19.77 5.50 0.29
C SER A 61 18.69 6.53 0.59
N VAL A 62 18.90 7.74 0.08
CA VAL A 62 17.86 8.81 0.08
C VAL A 62 17.17 8.97 -1.27
N ASP A 63 17.69 8.33 -2.33
CA ASP A 63 17.10 8.36 -3.67
C ASP A 63 15.66 7.79 -3.65
N HIS A 64 14.70 8.65 -4.03
CA HIS A 64 13.28 8.30 -4.15
C HIS A 64 13.02 7.07 -5.02
N LYS A 65 13.84 6.79 -6.04
CA LYS A 65 13.69 5.61 -6.91
C LYS A 65 13.95 4.32 -6.13
N ARG A 66 15.04 4.30 -5.34
CA ARG A 66 15.42 3.11 -4.55
C ARG A 66 14.46 2.88 -3.40
N LEU A 67 14.08 3.93 -2.68
CA LEU A 67 13.06 3.86 -1.63
C LEU A 67 11.72 3.39 -2.20
N GLY A 68 11.33 3.88 -3.39
CA GLY A 68 10.15 3.42 -4.10
C GLY A 68 10.16 1.92 -4.36
N ILE A 69 11.29 1.38 -4.86
CA ILE A 69 11.47 -0.06 -5.06
C ILE A 69 11.39 -0.83 -3.74
N MET A 70 12.03 -0.35 -2.67
CA MET A 70 11.99 -0.99 -1.35
C MET A 70 10.56 -1.07 -0.79
N TYR A 71 9.77 -0.01 -0.95
CA TYR A 71 8.34 0.01 -0.61
C TYR A 71 7.54 -1.03 -1.40
N VAL A 72 7.76 -1.14 -2.71
CA VAL A 72 7.11 -2.17 -3.54
C VAL A 72 7.53 -3.58 -3.12
N VAL A 73 8.80 -3.80 -2.81
CA VAL A 73 9.29 -5.11 -2.32
C VAL A 73 8.61 -5.47 -0.99
N LEU A 74 8.53 -4.53 -0.04
CA LEU A 74 7.80 -4.73 1.21
C LEU A 74 6.34 -5.11 0.95
N ALA A 75 5.66 -4.38 0.06
CA ALA A 75 4.27 -4.66 -0.29
C ALA A 75 4.08 -6.06 -0.91
N VAL A 76 4.98 -6.51 -1.79
CA VAL A 76 4.90 -7.83 -2.42
C VAL A 76 5.13 -8.95 -1.40
N VAL A 77 6.07 -8.78 -0.47
CA VAL A 77 6.28 -9.76 0.62
C VAL A 77 5.05 -9.84 1.52
N MET A 78 4.48 -8.68 1.88
CA MET A 78 3.28 -8.61 2.71
C MET A 78 2.02 -9.08 1.98
N LEU A 79 1.96 -8.97 0.64
CA LEU A 79 0.92 -9.58 -0.19
C LEU A 79 0.96 -11.10 -0.07
N VAL A 80 2.13 -11.73 -0.14
CA VAL A 80 2.25 -13.19 0.01
C VAL A 80 1.77 -13.62 1.40
N ARG A 81 2.17 -12.91 2.45
CA ARG A 81 1.75 -13.19 3.84
C ARG A 81 0.23 -13.00 4.02
N GLY A 82 -0.32 -11.88 3.58
CA GLY A 82 -1.77 -11.62 3.64
C GLY A 82 -2.58 -12.60 2.78
N PHE A 83 -2.06 -13.05 1.64
CA PHE A 83 -2.74 -14.03 0.80
C PHE A 83 -2.69 -15.45 1.40
N ALA A 84 -1.61 -15.83 2.07
CA ALA A 84 -1.55 -17.08 2.82
C ALA A 84 -2.66 -17.13 3.90
N ASP A 85 -2.87 -16.03 4.63
CA ASP A 85 -3.98 -15.89 5.58
C ASP A 85 -5.36 -16.07 4.90
N ALA A 86 -5.53 -15.51 3.70
CA ALA A 86 -6.77 -15.64 2.93
C ALA A 86 -7.04 -17.09 2.49
N ILE A 87 -6.02 -17.81 2.03
CA ILE A 87 -6.12 -19.25 1.71
C ILE A 87 -6.58 -19.98 2.97
N MET A 88 -5.88 -19.78 4.09
CA MET A 88 -6.18 -20.49 5.33
C MET A 88 -7.63 -20.27 5.81
N MET A 89 -8.10 -19.02 5.80
CA MET A 89 -9.48 -18.73 6.20
C MET A 89 -10.50 -19.41 5.29
N ARG A 90 -10.24 -19.47 3.98
CA ARG A 90 -11.21 -19.99 3.01
C ARG A 90 -11.22 -21.51 2.99
N THR A 91 -10.06 -22.15 3.05
CA THR A 91 -9.97 -23.61 3.20
C THR A 91 -10.60 -24.08 4.50
N HIS A 92 -10.41 -23.34 5.60
CA HIS A 92 -11.10 -23.62 6.85
C HIS A 92 -12.62 -23.57 6.68
N GLN A 93 -13.16 -22.46 6.16
CA GLN A 93 -14.60 -22.31 5.98
C GLN A 93 -15.20 -23.39 5.08
N ALA A 94 -14.54 -23.79 3.99
CA ALA A 94 -15.07 -24.87 3.15
C ALA A 94 -15.23 -26.23 3.87
N MET A 95 -14.47 -26.44 4.95
CA MET A 95 -14.50 -27.66 5.75
C MET A 95 -15.36 -27.54 7.03
N ALA A 96 -15.69 -26.33 7.46
CA ALA A 96 -16.32 -26.04 8.75
C ALA A 96 -17.86 -26.08 8.71
N LEU A 97 -18.43 -27.21 8.28
CA LEU A 97 -19.88 -27.45 8.27
C LEU A 97 -20.34 -28.21 9.53
N GLY A 98 -21.38 -27.71 10.19
CA GLY A 98 -22.03 -28.39 11.32
C GLY A 98 -21.09 -28.52 12.52
N GLU A 99 -21.01 -29.72 13.10
CA GLU A 99 -20.09 -30.04 14.21
C GLU A 99 -18.64 -30.23 13.75
N GLY A 100 -18.37 -30.24 12.44
CA GLY A 100 -17.01 -30.23 11.90
C GLY A 100 -16.38 -28.86 12.15
N SER A 101 -15.45 -28.77 13.11
CA SER A 101 -14.82 -27.50 13.52
C SER A 101 -13.77 -26.96 12.54
N GLY A 102 -13.59 -27.57 11.36
CA GLY A 102 -12.47 -27.27 10.47
C GLY A 102 -11.12 -27.55 11.14
N TYR A 103 -10.06 -26.86 10.71
CA TYR A 103 -8.70 -27.05 11.26
C TYR A 103 -8.11 -25.83 11.99
N LEU A 104 -8.83 -24.69 12.00
CA LEU A 104 -8.39 -23.48 12.69
C LEU A 104 -9.24 -23.32 13.95
N PRO A 105 -8.66 -23.37 15.14
CA PRO A 105 -9.38 -23.03 16.37
C PRO A 105 -9.90 -21.59 16.31
N PRO A 106 -10.99 -21.28 17.04
CA PRO A 106 -11.61 -19.96 17.02
C PRO A 106 -10.65 -18.80 17.20
N GLU A 107 -9.83 -18.86 18.25
CA GLU A 107 -8.87 -17.80 18.54
C GLU A 107 -7.85 -17.60 17.41
N HIS A 108 -7.38 -18.69 16.80
CA HIS A 108 -6.41 -18.61 15.72
C HIS A 108 -7.03 -18.09 14.43
N TYR A 109 -8.27 -18.49 14.10
CA TYR A 109 -9.02 -17.91 12.99
C TYR A 109 -9.19 -16.39 13.18
N ASP A 110 -9.49 -15.97 14.41
CA ASP A 110 -9.73 -14.57 14.73
C ASP A 110 -8.48 -13.70 14.60
N GLN A 111 -7.34 -14.25 15.02
CA GLN A 111 -6.04 -13.62 14.79
C GLN A 111 -5.71 -13.52 13.29
N ILE A 112 -5.94 -14.59 12.52
CA ILE A 112 -5.65 -14.63 11.08
C ILE A 112 -6.47 -13.58 10.33
N PHE A 113 -7.80 -13.51 10.53
CA PHE A 113 -8.61 -12.54 9.78
C PHE A 113 -8.28 -11.10 10.20
N THR A 114 -7.94 -10.89 11.48
CA THR A 114 -7.53 -9.57 11.98
C THR A 114 -6.22 -9.15 11.33
N ALA A 115 -5.21 -10.03 11.34
CA ALA A 115 -3.90 -9.75 10.75
C ALA A 115 -4.00 -9.59 9.22
N HIS A 116 -4.79 -10.41 8.54
CA HIS A 116 -5.05 -10.30 7.10
C HIS A 116 -5.55 -8.89 6.74
N GLY A 117 -6.60 -8.42 7.40
CA GLY A 117 -7.18 -7.10 7.13
C GLY A 117 -6.18 -5.97 7.37
N VAL A 118 -5.46 -6.01 8.49
CA VAL A 118 -4.45 -5.01 8.84
C VAL A 118 -3.32 -4.99 7.81
N ILE A 119 -2.83 -6.16 7.41
CA ILE A 119 -1.71 -6.25 6.48
C ILE A 119 -2.08 -5.81 5.09
N MET A 120 -3.22 -6.25 4.57
CA MET A 120 -3.62 -5.93 3.21
C MET A 120 -3.80 -4.41 3.01
N ILE A 121 -4.31 -3.70 4.02
CA ILE A 121 -4.53 -2.26 3.96
C ILE A 121 -3.24 -1.47 4.29
N PHE A 122 -2.64 -1.73 5.45
CA PHE A 122 -1.57 -0.87 5.99
C PHE A 122 -0.16 -1.28 5.59
N PHE A 123 0.06 -2.56 5.24
CA PHE A 123 1.40 -3.09 4.96
C PHE A 123 1.56 -3.68 3.54
N MET A 124 0.47 -3.77 2.78
CA MET A 124 0.48 -4.10 1.36
C MET A 124 0.03 -2.91 0.51
N ALA A 125 -1.22 -2.47 0.63
CA ALA A 125 -1.76 -1.42 -0.25
C ALA A 125 -1.08 -0.06 -0.02
N THR A 126 -0.92 0.36 1.25
CA THR A 126 -0.28 1.64 1.59
C THR A 126 1.21 1.68 1.20
N PRO A 127 2.04 0.65 1.49
CA PRO A 127 3.42 0.62 0.99
C PRO A 127 3.50 0.58 -0.53
N LEU A 128 2.62 -0.16 -1.22
CA LEU A 128 2.61 -0.17 -2.69
C LEU A 128 2.29 1.21 -3.26
N LEU A 129 1.32 1.90 -2.65
CA LEU A 129 0.99 3.28 -2.96
C LEU A 129 2.20 4.21 -2.82
N PHE A 130 2.84 4.23 -1.64
CA PHE A 130 4.00 5.07 -1.40
C PHE A 130 5.21 4.67 -2.25
N GLY A 131 5.33 3.40 -2.63
CA GLY A 131 6.34 2.93 -3.57
C GLY A 131 6.17 3.55 -4.96
N LEU A 132 4.94 3.57 -5.48
CA LEU A 132 4.62 4.20 -6.76
C LEU A 132 4.75 5.73 -6.70
N PHE A 133 4.31 6.37 -5.61
CA PHE A 133 4.50 7.81 -5.40
C PHE A 133 5.99 8.19 -5.42
N ASN A 134 6.79 7.49 -4.63
CA ASN A 134 8.22 7.67 -4.57
C ASN A 134 8.87 7.52 -5.93
N PHE A 135 8.56 6.44 -6.65
CA PHE A 135 9.22 6.17 -7.90
C PHE A 135 8.82 7.16 -9.02
N VAL A 136 7.53 7.46 -9.15
CA VAL A 136 6.98 8.11 -10.35
C VAL A 136 6.83 9.62 -10.20
N ILE A 137 6.43 10.15 -9.03
CA ILE A 137 6.02 11.57 -8.91
C ILE A 137 7.17 12.53 -9.26
N PRO A 138 8.39 12.42 -8.70
CA PRO A 138 9.48 13.33 -9.06
C PRO A 138 9.79 13.32 -10.56
N LEU A 139 9.71 12.15 -11.20
CA LEU A 139 9.89 12.00 -12.65
C LEU A 139 8.77 12.72 -13.44
N GLN A 140 7.52 12.58 -13.01
CA GLN A 140 6.38 13.20 -13.67
C GLN A 140 6.34 14.73 -13.55
N ILE A 141 6.79 15.28 -12.43
CA ILE A 141 6.83 16.74 -12.22
C ILE A 141 8.12 17.39 -12.72
N GLY A 142 9.08 16.62 -13.23
CA GLY A 142 10.37 17.14 -13.72
C GLY A 142 11.36 17.52 -12.63
N ALA A 143 11.26 16.91 -11.45
CA ALA A 143 12.15 17.15 -10.31
C ALA A 143 13.30 16.12 -10.26
N ARG A 144 14.39 16.49 -9.58
CA ARG A 144 15.55 15.62 -9.38
C ARG A 144 15.40 14.66 -8.20
N ASP A 145 14.66 15.06 -7.18
CA ASP A 145 14.33 14.25 -6.00
C ASP A 145 13.08 14.83 -5.31
N VAL A 146 12.69 14.25 -4.16
CA VAL A 146 11.65 14.77 -3.25
C VAL A 146 12.17 15.93 -2.39
N ALA A 147 11.25 16.66 -1.74
CA ALA A 147 11.55 17.84 -0.93
C ALA A 147 12.38 17.52 0.32
N PHE A 148 12.09 16.39 0.97
CA PHE A 148 12.77 15.95 2.18
C PHE A 148 13.32 14.51 2.01
N PRO A 149 14.49 14.32 1.38
CA PRO A 149 15.05 12.99 1.11
C PRO A 149 15.32 12.16 2.39
N PHE A 150 15.79 12.79 3.46
CA PHE A 150 15.96 12.12 4.76
C PHE A 150 14.62 11.67 5.37
N LEU A 151 13.61 12.55 5.36
CA LEU A 151 12.30 12.23 5.88
C LEU A 151 11.67 11.05 5.13
N ASN A 152 11.94 10.96 3.82
CA ASN A 152 11.54 9.85 2.98
C ASN A 152 12.18 8.52 3.40
N ASN A 153 13.50 8.53 3.65
CA ASN A 153 14.23 7.36 4.15
C ASN A 153 13.70 6.91 5.52
N LEU A 154 13.50 7.86 6.45
CA LEU A 154 12.96 7.58 7.78
C LEU A 154 11.52 7.02 7.70
N SER A 155 10.68 7.57 6.83
CA SER A 155 9.32 7.09 6.62
C SER A 155 9.31 5.61 6.21
N PHE A 156 10.18 5.22 5.27
CA PHE A 156 10.31 3.82 4.88
C PHE A 156 10.68 2.92 6.07
N TRP A 157 11.70 3.30 6.84
CA TRP A 157 12.18 2.48 7.94
C TRP A 157 11.19 2.37 9.11
N LEU A 158 10.36 3.39 9.36
CA LEU A 158 9.26 3.29 10.33
C LEU A 158 8.11 2.40 9.81
N THR A 159 7.77 2.48 8.52
CA THR A 159 6.82 1.52 7.91
C THR A 159 7.35 0.09 8.02
N PHE A 160 8.63 -0.12 7.72
CA PHE A 160 9.30 -1.41 7.86
C PHE A 160 9.29 -1.89 9.32
N ALA A 161 9.59 -1.03 10.29
CA ALA A 161 9.51 -1.35 11.72
C ALA A 161 8.10 -1.81 12.12
N GLY A 162 7.04 -1.09 11.70
CA GLY A 162 5.66 -1.52 11.93
C GLY A 162 5.34 -2.87 11.30
N ALA A 163 5.79 -3.11 10.06
CA ALA A 163 5.60 -4.37 9.35
C ALA A 163 6.35 -5.54 10.00
N ILE A 164 7.54 -5.31 10.54
CA ILE A 164 8.27 -6.35 11.30
C ILE A 164 7.58 -6.62 12.63
N LEU A 165 7.11 -5.58 13.34
CA LEU A 165 6.47 -5.73 14.63
C LEU A 165 5.21 -6.61 14.56
N ILE A 166 4.35 -6.44 13.55
CA ILE A 166 3.19 -7.32 13.31
C ILE A 166 3.57 -8.75 12.90
N ASN A 167 4.74 -8.97 12.32
CA ASN A 167 5.19 -10.32 11.98
C ASN A 167 5.89 -11.02 13.15
N ILE A 168 6.51 -10.27 14.08
CA ILE A 168 7.04 -10.83 15.33
C ILE A 168 5.91 -11.45 16.16
N SER A 169 4.72 -10.86 16.17
CA SER A 169 3.56 -11.38 16.91
C SER A 169 3.08 -12.76 16.44
N LEU A 170 3.56 -13.25 15.30
CA LEU A 170 3.29 -14.63 14.84
C LEU A 170 4.01 -15.66 15.73
N GLY A 171 5.24 -15.36 16.15
CA GLY A 171 6.09 -16.29 16.89
C GLY A 171 6.30 -15.93 18.37
N VAL A 172 6.07 -14.67 18.74
CA VAL A 172 6.25 -14.17 20.11
C VAL A 172 4.99 -13.46 20.58
N GLY A 173 4.20 -14.11 21.42
CA GLY A 173 2.87 -13.69 21.86
C GLY A 173 1.79 -14.08 20.85
N ASN A 174 0.73 -13.27 20.78
CA ASN A 174 -0.39 -13.42 19.85
C ASN A 174 -0.63 -12.10 19.11
N PHE A 175 -1.34 -12.13 17.98
CA PHE A 175 -1.88 -10.90 17.37
C PHE A 175 -3.30 -10.62 17.87
N GLY A 176 -3.81 -9.41 17.65
CA GLY A 176 -5.16 -9.03 18.09
C GLY A 176 -6.25 -9.91 17.45
N ARG A 177 -7.22 -10.34 18.26
CA ARG A 177 -8.41 -11.15 17.85
C ARG A 177 -9.68 -10.32 17.68
N VAL A 178 -9.52 -9.03 17.40
CA VAL A 178 -10.56 -8.00 17.54
C VAL A 178 -11.05 -7.44 16.20
N GLY A 179 -10.52 -7.95 15.10
CA GLY A 179 -10.67 -7.41 13.76
C GLY A 179 -9.85 -6.16 13.51
N TRP A 180 -9.73 -5.79 12.23
CA TRP A 180 -8.78 -4.78 11.75
C TRP A 180 -9.01 -3.34 12.24
N LEU A 181 -10.06 -3.08 13.01
CA LEU A 181 -10.38 -1.77 13.60
C LEU A 181 -10.44 -1.79 15.14
N ALA A 182 -10.12 -2.92 15.78
CA ALA A 182 -9.97 -3.07 17.22
C ALA A 182 -11.04 -2.36 18.09
N TYR A 183 -12.32 -2.71 17.90
CA TYR A 183 -13.43 -2.06 18.60
C TYR A 183 -13.41 -2.35 20.12
N PRO A 184 -13.50 -1.32 20.97
CA PRO A 184 -13.93 -1.45 22.36
C PRO A 184 -15.40 -1.89 22.43
N PRO A 185 -15.82 -2.62 23.47
CA PRO A 185 -15.02 -3.02 24.63
C PRO A 185 -14.08 -4.22 24.37
N LEU A 186 -14.20 -4.91 23.22
CA LEU A 186 -13.45 -6.15 22.94
C LEU A 186 -11.92 -5.93 22.92
N SER A 187 -11.45 -4.76 22.47
CA SER A 187 -10.03 -4.39 22.47
C SER A 187 -9.52 -3.86 23.82
N GLY A 188 -10.39 -3.62 24.80
CA GLY A 188 -9.99 -3.28 26.17
C GLY A 188 -9.43 -4.50 26.92
N LEU A 189 -8.83 -4.27 28.09
CA LEU A 189 -8.27 -5.35 28.92
C LEU A 189 -9.30 -6.38 29.37
N SER A 190 -10.58 -6.00 29.47
CA SER A 190 -11.66 -6.92 29.85
C SER A 190 -11.98 -7.96 28.76
N GLY A 191 -11.82 -7.62 27.48
CA GLY A 191 -12.06 -8.53 26.36
C GLY A 191 -10.78 -9.18 25.82
N SER A 192 -9.66 -8.45 25.84
CA SER A 192 -8.37 -8.87 25.30
C SER A 192 -7.24 -8.49 26.27
N PRO A 193 -7.05 -9.25 27.36
CA PRO A 193 -6.01 -8.98 28.35
C PRO A 193 -4.59 -9.27 27.83
N ASP A 194 -4.46 -10.09 26.79
CA ASP A 194 -3.19 -10.46 26.15
C ASP A 194 -2.47 -9.27 25.47
N THR A 195 -1.34 -9.56 24.82
CA THR A 195 -0.49 -8.58 24.12
C THR A 195 -0.94 -8.26 22.69
N GLY A 196 -1.96 -8.94 22.17
CA GLY A 196 -2.31 -8.90 20.75
C GLY A 196 -2.82 -7.55 20.27
N VAL A 197 -3.64 -6.89 21.09
CA VAL A 197 -4.10 -5.52 20.81
C VAL A 197 -2.93 -4.52 20.91
N ASP A 198 -1.95 -4.78 21.77
CA ASP A 198 -0.79 -3.91 21.92
C ASP A 198 0.12 -3.98 20.68
N TYR A 199 0.33 -5.18 20.12
CA TYR A 199 0.99 -5.33 18.81
C TYR A 199 0.25 -4.59 17.70
N TYR A 200 -1.08 -4.67 17.68
CA TYR A 200 -1.91 -3.93 16.73
C TYR A 200 -1.69 -2.40 16.86
N ILE A 201 -1.75 -1.86 18.08
CA ILE A 201 -1.62 -0.42 18.31
C ILE A 201 -0.23 0.07 17.89
N TRP A 202 0.84 -0.53 18.41
CA TRP A 202 2.19 -0.02 18.18
C TRP A 202 2.68 -0.23 16.75
N SER A 203 2.27 -1.32 16.08
CA SER A 203 2.61 -1.52 14.66
C SER A 203 1.97 -0.46 13.77
N LEU A 204 0.70 -0.12 14.02
CA LEU A 204 0.00 0.90 13.26
C LEU A 204 0.38 2.33 13.65
N GLN A 205 0.77 2.59 14.91
CA GLN A 205 1.26 3.90 15.32
C GLN A 205 2.58 4.24 14.61
N LEU A 206 3.52 3.28 14.53
CA LEU A 206 4.77 3.45 13.77
C LEU A 206 4.50 3.70 12.28
N SER A 207 3.60 2.91 11.68
CA SER A 207 3.18 3.09 10.30
C SER A 207 2.46 4.43 10.07
N GLY A 208 1.65 4.88 11.03
CA GLY A 208 0.91 6.14 10.95
C GLY A 208 1.80 7.37 10.97
N VAL A 209 2.84 7.37 11.81
CA VAL A 209 3.88 8.41 11.81
C VAL A 209 4.60 8.44 10.47
N ALA A 210 4.98 7.27 9.93
CA ALA A 210 5.61 7.15 8.62
C ALA A 210 4.75 7.74 7.49
N THR A 211 3.48 7.35 7.42
CA THR A 211 2.54 7.79 6.39
C THR A 211 2.30 9.30 6.45
N THR A 212 2.19 9.87 7.66
CA THR A 212 2.04 11.31 7.85
C THR A 212 3.25 12.08 7.31
N MET A 213 4.46 11.62 7.65
CA MET A 213 5.71 12.22 7.14
C MET A 213 5.82 12.13 5.61
N GLY A 214 5.47 10.97 5.04
CA GLY A 214 5.40 10.77 3.60
C GLY A 214 4.45 11.76 2.93
N ALA A 215 3.26 11.98 3.49
CA ALA A 215 2.28 12.91 2.95
C ALA A 215 2.74 14.37 2.96
N ILE A 216 3.38 14.83 4.05
CA ILE A 216 4.00 16.15 4.09
C ILE A 216 5.04 16.27 2.96
N ASN A 217 5.88 15.25 2.80
CA ASN A 217 6.94 15.25 1.81
C ASN A 217 6.41 15.36 0.37
N PHE A 218 5.43 14.54 -0.01
CA PHE A 218 4.87 14.58 -1.37
C PHE A 218 4.08 15.86 -1.67
N LEU A 219 3.34 16.40 -0.70
CA LEU A 219 2.65 17.67 -0.90
C LEU A 219 3.64 18.80 -1.16
N VAL A 220 4.67 18.93 -0.32
CA VAL A 220 5.70 19.96 -0.50
C VAL A 220 6.44 19.75 -1.83
N THR A 221 6.81 18.51 -2.15
CA THR A 221 7.47 18.15 -3.42
C THR A 221 6.64 18.61 -4.62
N ILE A 222 5.37 18.24 -4.67
CA ILE A 222 4.49 18.60 -5.78
C ILE A 222 4.28 20.11 -5.83
N PHE A 223 4.05 20.79 -4.71
CA PHE A 223 3.77 22.23 -4.74
C PHE A 223 4.99 23.11 -5.01
N LYS A 224 6.19 22.69 -4.61
CA LYS A 224 7.39 23.54 -4.61
C LYS A 224 8.50 23.12 -5.57
N MET A 225 8.52 21.87 -6.06
CA MET A 225 9.63 21.34 -6.88
C MET A 225 9.24 21.03 -8.33
N ARG A 226 8.06 21.45 -8.78
CA ARG A 226 7.64 21.30 -10.19
C ARG A 226 8.60 22.00 -11.15
N ALA A 227 8.77 21.38 -12.31
CA ALA A 227 9.43 21.98 -13.45
C ALA A 227 8.81 23.34 -13.85
N PRO A 228 9.63 24.31 -14.31
CA PRO A 228 9.15 25.61 -14.75
C PRO A 228 8.09 25.49 -15.85
N GLY A 229 7.04 26.31 -15.76
CA GLY A 229 5.93 26.33 -16.72
C GLY A 229 4.81 25.30 -16.46
N MET A 230 5.05 24.31 -15.60
CA MET A 230 4.05 23.35 -15.14
C MET A 230 3.14 23.99 -14.07
N THR A 231 2.05 24.62 -14.53
CA THR A 231 0.96 25.06 -13.63
C THR A 231 0.23 23.84 -13.05
N LEU A 232 -0.55 24.05 -11.99
CA LEU A 232 -1.35 22.98 -11.38
C LEU A 232 -2.24 22.27 -12.41
N MET A 233 -2.91 23.02 -13.29
CA MET A 233 -3.75 22.48 -14.36
C MET A 233 -2.96 21.96 -15.58
N LYS A 234 -1.65 21.69 -15.43
CA LYS A 234 -0.82 20.99 -16.42
C LYS A 234 -0.18 19.71 -15.87
N MET A 235 -0.37 19.39 -14.59
CA MET A 235 0.20 18.18 -14.00
C MET A 235 -0.49 16.90 -14.51
N PRO A 236 0.21 15.76 -14.60
CA PRO A 236 -0.43 14.46 -14.82
C PRO A 236 -1.52 14.15 -13.79
N ILE A 237 -2.51 13.34 -14.16
CA ILE A 237 -3.63 13.05 -13.24
C ILE A 237 -3.16 12.20 -12.06
N PHE A 238 -2.14 11.35 -12.24
CA PHE A 238 -1.51 10.64 -11.14
C PHE A 238 -0.89 11.58 -10.08
N CYS A 239 -0.29 12.69 -10.50
CA CYS A 239 0.21 13.70 -9.57
C CYS A 239 -0.95 14.42 -8.83
N TRP A 240 -2.06 14.70 -9.50
CA TRP A 240 -3.25 15.26 -8.86
C TRP A 240 -3.90 14.31 -7.86
N SER A 241 -4.00 13.03 -8.19
CA SER A 241 -4.54 12.05 -7.25
C SER A 241 -3.62 11.86 -6.04
N ALA A 242 -2.30 11.99 -6.23
CA ALA A 242 -1.35 12.05 -5.13
C ALA A 242 -1.55 13.28 -4.24
N VAL A 243 -1.80 14.47 -4.80
CA VAL A 243 -2.11 15.67 -3.99
C VAL A 243 -3.34 15.41 -3.11
N VAL A 244 -4.41 14.86 -3.69
CA VAL A 244 -5.65 14.63 -2.93
C VAL A 244 -5.47 13.53 -1.87
N SER A 245 -4.83 12.41 -2.23
CA SER A 245 -4.56 11.30 -1.31
C SER A 245 -3.67 11.74 -0.13
N ASN A 246 -2.57 12.47 -0.40
CA ASN A 246 -1.71 12.98 0.67
C ASN A 246 -2.38 14.08 1.52
N ALA A 247 -3.26 14.91 0.93
CA ALA A 247 -4.05 15.86 1.71
C ALA A 247 -5.02 15.16 2.66
N LEU A 248 -5.69 14.10 2.21
CA LEU A 248 -6.53 13.25 3.06
C LEU A 248 -5.73 12.67 4.22
N ILE A 249 -4.56 12.07 3.93
CA ILE A 249 -3.66 11.50 4.96
C ILE A 249 -3.39 12.53 6.07
N LEU A 250 -3.00 13.76 5.73
CA LEU A 250 -2.68 14.78 6.74
C LEU A 250 -3.88 15.16 7.62
N MET A 251 -5.09 15.07 7.09
CA MET A 251 -6.30 15.42 7.83
C MET A 251 -6.80 14.28 8.72
N ILE A 252 -6.58 13.01 8.34
CA ILE A 252 -7.24 11.85 8.95
C ILE A 252 -6.33 11.06 9.91
N TYR A 253 -5.03 11.00 9.64
CA TYR A 253 -4.09 10.25 10.48
C TYR A 253 -3.96 10.81 11.90
N PRO A 254 -4.00 12.14 12.14
CA PRO A 254 -4.00 12.68 13.50
C PRO A 254 -5.17 12.16 14.35
N VAL A 255 -6.35 11.96 13.75
CA VAL A 255 -7.53 11.41 14.44
C VAL A 255 -7.27 9.96 14.87
N LEU A 256 -6.73 9.14 13.96
CA LEU A 256 -6.39 7.75 14.28
C LEU A 256 -5.30 7.65 15.35
N MET A 257 -4.25 8.46 15.23
CA MET A 257 -3.15 8.48 16.21
C MET A 257 -3.66 8.87 17.60
N ALA A 258 -4.56 9.85 17.70
CA ALA A 258 -5.17 10.23 18.96
C ALA A 258 -6.05 9.10 19.54
N ALA A 259 -6.87 8.46 18.70
CA ALA A 259 -7.68 7.32 19.12
C ALA A 259 -6.82 6.18 19.68
N TYR A 260 -5.71 5.83 19.01
CA TYR A 260 -4.77 4.82 19.48
C TYR A 260 -4.07 5.19 20.78
N ILE A 261 -3.71 6.46 20.97
CA ILE A 261 -3.18 6.95 22.25
C ILE A 261 -4.23 6.76 23.34
N PHE A 262 -5.49 7.17 23.12
CA PHE A 262 -6.55 7.01 24.12
C PHE A 262 -6.81 5.54 24.48
N LEU A 263 -6.83 4.63 23.49
CA LEU A 263 -6.97 3.20 23.76
C LEU A 263 -5.75 2.63 24.49
N THR A 264 -4.55 3.13 24.19
CA THR A 264 -3.33 2.77 24.95
C THR A 264 -3.43 3.25 26.39
N LEU A 265 -3.94 4.46 26.64
CA LEU A 265 -4.12 4.99 27.99
C LEU A 265 -5.13 4.15 28.79
N ASP A 266 -6.23 3.74 28.17
CA ASP A 266 -7.20 2.82 28.79
C ASP A 266 -6.54 1.48 29.16
N ARG A 267 -5.69 0.94 28.27
CA ARG A 267 -5.02 -0.35 28.47
C ARG A 267 -3.83 -0.29 29.43
N TYR A 268 -3.07 0.80 29.47
CA TYR A 268 -1.78 0.85 30.17
C TYR A 268 -1.85 1.62 31.50
N LEU A 269 -2.67 2.67 31.54
CA LEU A 269 -2.68 3.62 32.66
C LEU A 269 -4.03 3.68 33.38
N GLY A 270 -4.99 2.82 33.02
CA GLY A 270 -6.30 2.73 33.67
C GLY A 270 -7.19 3.95 33.42
N PHE A 271 -7.06 4.57 32.24
CA PHE A 271 -8.00 5.60 31.81
C PHE A 271 -9.33 4.97 31.38
N HIS A 272 -10.35 5.82 31.22
CA HIS A 272 -11.72 5.41 30.92
C HIS A 272 -12.29 6.18 29.71
N PHE A 273 -11.56 6.21 28.58
CA PHE A 273 -12.05 6.83 27.35
C PHE A 273 -13.15 5.98 26.68
N PHE A 274 -12.89 4.69 26.50
CA PHE A 274 -13.74 3.76 25.75
C PHE A 274 -14.24 2.58 26.57
N THR A 275 -13.99 2.57 27.88
CA THR A 275 -14.45 1.54 28.81
C THR A 275 -15.98 1.60 29.01
N ASN A 276 -16.57 0.51 29.48
CA ASN A 276 -18.00 0.47 29.84
C ASN A 276 -18.26 1.05 31.24
N ASP A 277 -17.24 1.09 32.09
CA ASP A 277 -17.25 1.70 33.41
C ASP A 277 -16.49 3.03 33.41
N GLY A 278 -16.43 3.70 34.56
CA GLY A 278 -15.66 4.94 34.72
C GLY A 278 -16.14 6.12 33.85
N ALA A 279 -17.40 6.10 33.41
CA ALA A 279 -18.02 7.05 32.48
C ALA A 279 -17.43 7.05 31.04
N GLY A 280 -16.69 6.01 30.67
CA GLY A 280 -16.23 5.81 29.30
C GLY A 280 -17.36 5.53 28.31
N ASN A 281 -17.08 5.69 27.01
CA ASN A 281 -18.05 5.40 25.96
C ASN A 281 -17.39 4.70 24.75
N PRO A 282 -17.62 3.38 24.56
CA PRO A 282 -17.04 2.65 23.43
C PRO A 282 -17.53 3.14 22.07
N MET A 283 -18.73 3.73 21.97
CA MET A 283 -19.28 4.24 20.71
C MET A 283 -18.43 5.40 20.13
N VAL A 284 -17.72 6.13 20.98
CA VAL A 284 -16.83 7.22 20.56
C VAL A 284 -15.65 6.68 19.74
N TRP A 285 -15.11 5.51 20.09
CA TRP A 285 -14.10 4.84 19.28
C TRP A 285 -14.60 4.57 17.86
N ILE A 286 -15.80 3.99 17.74
CA ILE A 286 -16.38 3.68 16.43
C ILE A 286 -16.50 4.95 15.58
N ASN A 287 -16.90 6.07 16.19
CA ASN A 287 -16.93 7.34 15.48
C ASN A 287 -15.52 7.78 15.02
N TYR A 288 -14.53 7.83 15.91
CA TYR A 288 -13.17 8.27 15.58
C TYR A 288 -12.50 7.40 14.52
N VAL A 289 -12.60 6.08 14.67
CA VAL A 289 -11.95 5.15 13.74
C VAL A 289 -12.55 5.24 12.34
N TRP A 290 -13.83 5.61 12.18
CA TRP A 290 -14.44 5.79 10.86
C TRP A 290 -14.28 7.18 10.26
N VAL A 291 -14.17 8.23 11.09
CA VAL A 291 -13.67 9.55 10.63
C VAL A 291 -12.31 9.37 9.93
N PHE A 292 -11.49 8.45 10.41
CA PHE A 292 -10.30 7.99 9.69
C PHE A 292 -10.63 7.01 8.54
N GLY A 293 -11.34 5.93 8.86
CA GLY A 293 -11.37 4.71 8.05
C GLY A 293 -12.05 4.87 6.70
N HIS A 294 -13.07 5.73 6.59
CA HIS A 294 -13.70 5.94 5.30
C HIS A 294 -12.88 6.85 4.36
N PRO A 295 -12.37 8.00 4.80
CA PRO A 295 -11.36 8.72 4.01
C PRO A 295 -10.14 7.87 3.60
N GLU A 296 -9.69 6.95 4.45
CA GLU A 296 -8.56 6.06 4.14
C GLU A 296 -8.83 5.16 2.91
N VAL A 297 -10.07 4.68 2.71
CA VAL A 297 -10.36 3.92 1.48
C VAL A 297 -10.23 4.79 0.23
N TYR A 298 -10.44 6.11 0.34
CA TYR A 298 -10.18 7.05 -0.75
C TYR A 298 -8.70 7.36 -0.94
N VAL A 299 -7.91 7.40 0.14
CA VAL A 299 -6.43 7.48 0.09
C VAL A 299 -5.89 6.39 -0.82
N LEU A 300 -6.47 5.18 -0.77
CA LEU A 300 -6.07 4.04 -1.61
C LEU A 300 -6.65 4.08 -3.04
N VAL A 301 -7.93 4.46 -3.22
CA VAL A 301 -8.56 4.36 -4.55
C VAL A 301 -8.23 5.53 -5.48
N LEU A 302 -7.99 6.73 -4.95
CA LEU A 302 -7.72 7.91 -5.78
C LEU A 302 -6.41 7.76 -6.58
N PRO A 303 -5.30 7.28 -6.00
CA PRO A 303 -4.08 6.99 -6.74
C PRO A 303 -4.28 5.91 -7.79
N ALA A 304 -5.04 4.86 -7.49
CA ALA A 304 -5.43 3.85 -8.45
C ALA A 304 -6.13 4.45 -9.69
N PHE A 305 -7.06 5.39 -9.49
CA PHE A 305 -7.66 6.15 -10.58
C PHE A 305 -6.63 7.01 -11.34
N GLY A 306 -5.64 7.56 -10.64
CA GLY A 306 -4.51 8.25 -11.25
C GLY A 306 -3.73 7.35 -12.21
N ILE A 307 -3.44 6.11 -11.81
CA ILE A 307 -2.73 5.13 -12.65
C ILE A 307 -3.51 4.84 -13.93
N LEU A 308 -4.82 4.59 -13.82
CA LEU A 308 -5.68 4.38 -15.00
C LEU A 308 -5.61 5.57 -15.96
N SER A 309 -5.61 6.79 -15.42
CA SER A 309 -5.53 8.01 -16.22
C SER A 309 -4.18 8.21 -16.92
N GLU A 310 -3.12 7.48 -16.55
CA GLU A 310 -1.85 7.45 -17.29
C GLU A 310 -1.79 6.28 -18.27
N VAL A 311 -2.24 5.09 -17.84
CA VAL A 311 -2.17 3.86 -18.64
C VAL A 311 -3.16 3.89 -19.82
N VAL A 312 -4.42 4.26 -19.58
CA VAL A 312 -5.47 4.23 -20.61
C VAL A 312 -5.13 5.12 -21.83
N PRO A 313 -4.67 6.38 -21.67
CA PRO A 313 -4.21 7.20 -22.80
C PRO A 313 -3.06 6.61 -23.61
N VAL A 314 -2.10 5.97 -22.95
CA VAL A 314 -0.90 5.38 -23.61
C VAL A 314 -1.29 4.16 -24.45
N PHE A 315 -2.14 3.28 -23.92
CA PHE A 315 -2.55 2.08 -24.64
C PHE A 315 -3.77 2.30 -25.55
N SER A 316 -4.42 3.47 -25.51
CA SER A 316 -5.43 3.88 -26.47
C SER A 316 -4.90 4.84 -27.55
N SER A 317 -3.60 5.19 -27.49
CA SER A 317 -2.93 6.17 -28.37
C SER A 317 -3.70 7.49 -28.50
N LYS A 318 -4.36 7.93 -27.43
CA LYS A 318 -5.25 9.11 -27.41
C LYS A 318 -5.04 9.91 -26.14
N ARG A 319 -5.21 11.24 -26.22
CA ARG A 319 -5.17 12.11 -25.03
C ARG A 319 -6.33 11.78 -24.10
N LEU A 320 -6.10 11.91 -22.79
CA LEU A 320 -7.13 11.72 -21.78
C LEU A 320 -8.34 12.63 -22.04
N PHE A 321 -9.52 12.05 -22.11
CA PHE A 321 -10.78 12.78 -22.24
C PHE A 321 -11.18 13.37 -20.88
N GLY A 322 -11.69 14.61 -20.87
CA GLY A 322 -12.24 15.23 -19.67
C GLY A 322 -11.21 15.53 -18.56
N TYR A 323 -9.97 15.91 -18.91
CA TYR A 323 -8.90 16.21 -17.93
C TYR A 323 -9.35 17.13 -16.77
N SER A 324 -9.95 18.29 -17.08
CA SER A 324 -10.42 19.22 -16.05
C SER A 324 -11.53 18.61 -15.18
N ALA A 325 -12.48 17.90 -15.80
CA ALA A 325 -13.56 17.23 -15.07
C ALA A 325 -13.01 16.14 -14.13
N MET A 326 -11.95 15.44 -14.52
CA MET A 326 -11.29 14.46 -13.65
C MET A 326 -10.66 15.10 -12.41
N ILE A 327 -10.03 16.26 -12.54
CA ILE A 327 -9.42 16.98 -11.41
C ILE A 327 -10.51 17.45 -10.46
N TRP A 328 -11.55 18.10 -10.97
CA TRP A 328 -12.67 18.53 -10.14
C TRP A 328 -13.35 17.36 -9.44
N ALA A 329 -13.49 16.20 -10.11
CA ALA A 329 -13.99 15.00 -9.47
C ALA A 329 -13.10 14.51 -8.32
N LEU A 330 -11.76 14.63 -8.41
CA LEU A 330 -10.87 14.31 -7.27
C LEU A 330 -11.11 15.28 -6.10
N LEU A 331 -11.23 16.58 -6.39
CA LEU A 331 -11.44 17.62 -5.38
C LEU A 331 -12.82 17.52 -4.72
N VAL A 332 -13.85 17.11 -5.45
CA VAL A 332 -15.17 16.84 -4.84
C VAL A 332 -15.10 15.63 -3.92
N ILE A 333 -14.40 14.56 -4.30
CA ILE A 333 -14.21 13.40 -3.42
C ILE A 333 -13.43 13.79 -2.16
N LEU A 334 -12.42 14.66 -2.26
CA LEU A 334 -11.69 15.19 -1.11
C LEU A 334 -12.66 15.74 -0.05
N VAL A 335 -13.55 16.63 -0.45
CA VAL A 335 -14.51 17.27 0.48
C VAL A 335 -15.56 16.28 0.96
N LEU A 336 -16.18 15.52 0.06
CA LEU A 336 -17.26 14.60 0.41
C LEU A 336 -16.79 13.44 1.29
N SER A 337 -15.52 13.02 1.21
CA SER A 337 -14.98 11.95 2.04
C SER A 337 -15.11 12.22 3.55
N PHE A 338 -15.15 13.49 3.95
CA PHE A 338 -15.38 13.93 5.32
C PHE A 338 -16.86 14.10 5.68
N LEU A 339 -17.80 13.65 4.85
CA LEU A 339 -19.25 13.85 5.07
C LEU A 339 -20.05 12.54 4.98
N VAL A 340 -19.37 11.39 5.06
CA VAL A 340 -19.97 10.08 4.74
C VAL A 340 -19.69 8.99 5.78
N TRP A 341 -18.75 9.18 6.72
CA TRP A 341 -18.23 8.10 7.56
C TRP A 341 -19.27 7.36 8.43
N VAL A 342 -20.38 8.01 8.79
CA VAL A 342 -21.45 7.41 9.61
C VAL A 342 -22.12 6.22 8.92
N HIS A 343 -22.02 6.08 7.59
CA HIS A 343 -22.59 4.92 6.90
C HIS A 343 -22.00 3.58 7.36
N HIS A 344 -20.86 3.57 8.04
CA HIS A 344 -20.29 2.34 8.59
C HIS A 344 -20.96 1.87 9.88
N PHE A 345 -21.90 2.65 10.41
CA PHE A 345 -22.58 2.35 11.66
C PHE A 345 -24.03 2.87 11.69
N PHE A 346 -24.75 2.77 10.57
CA PHE A 346 -26.20 3.05 10.52
C PHE A 346 -27.03 2.21 11.50
N THR A 347 -26.49 1.09 11.96
CA THR A 347 -27.06 0.16 12.93
C THR A 347 -26.79 0.52 14.40
N MET A 348 -26.03 1.58 14.69
CA MET A 348 -25.72 2.01 16.06
C MET A 348 -26.80 2.90 16.71
N GLY A 349 -27.96 3.02 16.08
CA GLY A 349 -29.12 3.72 16.67
C GLY A 349 -29.05 5.24 16.60
N ALA A 350 -28.27 5.82 15.68
CA ALA A 350 -28.34 7.25 15.40
C ALA A 350 -29.74 7.66 14.93
N GLY A 351 -30.14 8.90 15.22
CA GLY A 351 -31.46 9.42 14.84
C GLY A 351 -31.68 9.42 13.33
N ILE A 352 -32.95 9.37 12.91
CA ILE A 352 -33.37 9.28 11.50
C ILE A 352 -32.72 10.36 10.64
N ALA A 353 -32.73 11.62 11.12
CA ALA A 353 -32.14 12.75 10.38
C ALA A 353 -30.65 12.56 10.08
N VAL A 354 -29.88 12.00 11.02
CA VAL A 354 -28.44 11.73 10.85
C VAL A 354 -28.25 10.64 9.79
N ASN A 355 -28.95 9.51 9.95
CA ASN A 355 -28.85 8.41 8.99
C ASN A 355 -29.27 8.83 7.57
N THR A 356 -30.34 9.63 7.43
CA THR A 356 -30.77 10.16 6.13
C THR A 356 -29.73 11.09 5.51
N PHE A 357 -29.14 12.01 6.29
CA PHE A 357 -28.09 12.92 5.78
C PHE A 357 -26.90 12.13 5.23
N PHE A 358 -26.35 11.21 6.02
CA PHE A 358 -25.17 10.43 5.64
C PHE A 358 -25.46 9.44 4.51
N SER A 359 -26.68 8.90 4.43
CA SER A 359 -27.15 8.11 3.28
C SER A 359 -27.12 8.92 1.98
N ILE A 360 -27.70 10.13 1.98
CA ILE A 360 -27.71 11.01 0.80
C ILE A 360 -26.29 11.42 0.39
N MET A 361 -25.46 11.86 1.35
CA MET A 361 -24.07 12.23 1.05
C MET A 361 -23.27 11.06 0.45
N THR A 362 -23.50 9.85 0.96
CA THR A 362 -22.84 8.64 0.44
C THR A 362 -23.33 8.30 -0.97
N MET A 363 -24.59 8.54 -1.31
CA MET A 363 -25.05 8.38 -2.69
C MET A 363 -24.42 9.42 -3.62
N ILE A 364 -24.28 10.68 -3.19
CA ILE A 364 -23.73 11.78 -4.00
C ILE A 364 -22.26 11.51 -4.39
N ILE A 365 -21.46 10.91 -3.51
CA ILE A 365 -20.04 10.62 -3.81
C ILE A 365 -19.83 9.64 -4.97
N SER A 366 -20.87 8.87 -5.33
CA SER A 366 -20.84 7.99 -6.50
C SER A 366 -20.77 8.77 -7.83
N VAL A 367 -21.28 9.99 -7.88
CA VAL A 367 -21.34 10.82 -9.10
C VAL A 367 -19.95 11.21 -9.61
N PRO A 368 -19.06 11.83 -8.79
CA PRO A 368 -17.67 12.10 -9.21
C PRO A 368 -16.93 10.85 -9.68
N THR A 369 -17.19 9.71 -9.05
CA THR A 369 -16.59 8.43 -9.42
C THR A 369 -17.09 7.94 -10.78
N GLY A 370 -18.40 8.04 -11.04
CA GLY A 370 -18.99 7.74 -12.34
C GLY A 370 -18.41 8.58 -13.48
N VAL A 371 -18.23 9.89 -13.26
CA VAL A 371 -17.60 10.79 -14.24
C VAL A 371 -16.23 10.29 -14.69
N LYS A 372 -15.41 9.75 -13.78
CA LYS A 372 -14.10 9.20 -14.10
C LYS A 372 -14.19 7.97 -14.99
N ILE A 373 -15.09 7.03 -14.66
CA ILE A 373 -15.34 5.82 -15.44
C ILE A 373 -15.70 6.18 -16.88
N PHE A 374 -16.66 7.09 -17.08
CA PHE A 374 -17.05 7.54 -18.42
C PHE A 374 -15.90 8.23 -19.16
N ASN A 375 -15.10 9.06 -18.48
CA ASN A 375 -13.96 9.70 -19.12
C ASN A 375 -12.89 8.69 -19.58
N TRP A 376 -12.63 7.59 -18.85
CA TRP A 376 -11.76 6.52 -19.33
C TRP A 376 -12.36 5.80 -20.55
N LEU A 377 -13.65 5.47 -20.52
CA LEU A 377 -14.34 4.86 -21.65
C LEU A 377 -14.30 5.76 -22.90
N PHE A 378 -14.50 7.07 -22.76
CA PHE A 378 -14.38 8.03 -23.86
C PHE A 378 -12.93 8.25 -24.30
N THR A 379 -11.95 8.01 -23.44
CA THR A 379 -10.53 7.98 -23.82
C THR A 379 -10.21 6.75 -24.67
N MET A 380 -10.81 5.60 -24.38
CA MET A 380 -10.69 4.39 -25.20
C MET A 380 -11.47 4.50 -26.52
N TYR A 381 -12.63 5.15 -26.49
CA TYR A 381 -13.49 5.36 -27.67
C TYR A 381 -12.76 6.13 -28.77
N LYS A 382 -12.82 5.60 -30.00
CA LYS A 382 -12.06 6.10 -31.17
C LYS A 382 -10.54 6.15 -30.98
N GLY A 383 -10.00 5.45 -29.98
CA GLY A 383 -8.56 5.20 -29.83
C GLY A 383 -8.12 3.93 -30.57
N ARG A 384 -6.82 3.63 -30.51
CA ARG A 384 -6.25 2.36 -30.96
C ARG A 384 -5.82 1.54 -29.73
N ILE A 385 -6.71 0.67 -29.27
CA ILE A 385 -6.51 -0.08 -28.03
C ILE A 385 -5.49 -1.20 -28.25
N ARG A 386 -4.38 -1.16 -27.50
CA ARG A 386 -3.34 -2.19 -27.47
C ARG A 386 -3.52 -3.05 -26.22
N PHE A 387 -3.83 -4.33 -26.41
CA PHE A 387 -4.06 -5.30 -25.34
C PHE A 387 -2.75 -5.83 -24.74
N GLU A 388 -2.01 -4.92 -24.11
CA GLU A 388 -0.87 -5.25 -23.25
C GLU A 388 -1.33 -5.47 -21.80
N PRO A 389 -0.56 -6.21 -20.97
CA PRO A 389 -0.97 -6.52 -19.60
C PRO A 389 -1.43 -5.31 -18.77
N PRO A 390 -0.76 -4.12 -18.78
CA PRO A 390 -1.26 -2.95 -18.06
C PRO A 390 -2.67 -2.51 -18.50
N MET A 391 -2.98 -2.60 -19.78
CA MET A 391 -4.30 -2.24 -20.31
C MET A 391 -5.37 -3.27 -19.94
N LEU A 392 -5.01 -4.56 -19.91
CA LEU A 392 -5.91 -5.62 -19.43
C LEU A 392 -6.32 -5.37 -17.98
N TRP A 393 -5.36 -5.06 -17.09
CA TRP A 393 -5.64 -4.69 -15.71
C TRP A 393 -6.57 -3.48 -15.60
N CYS A 394 -6.37 -2.43 -16.41
CA CYS A 394 -7.25 -1.26 -16.43
C CYS A 394 -8.67 -1.60 -16.88
N MET A 395 -8.82 -2.45 -17.91
CA MET A 395 -10.15 -2.88 -18.38
C MET A 395 -10.86 -3.77 -17.35
N GLY A 396 -10.13 -4.71 -16.74
CA GLY A 396 -10.63 -5.54 -15.65
C GLY A 396 -11.04 -4.69 -14.44
N MET A 397 -10.25 -3.66 -14.11
CA MET A 397 -10.58 -2.69 -13.08
C MET A 397 -11.90 -2.00 -13.38
N ILE A 398 -12.06 -1.39 -14.57
CA ILE A 398 -13.28 -0.64 -14.91
C ILE A 398 -14.52 -1.55 -14.77
N PHE A 399 -14.45 -2.77 -15.32
CA PHE A 399 -15.57 -3.71 -15.25
C PHE A 399 -15.91 -4.10 -13.81
N THR A 400 -14.91 -4.55 -13.05
CA THR A 400 -15.08 -5.06 -11.69
C THR A 400 -15.43 -3.95 -10.69
N PHE A 401 -14.81 -2.78 -10.82
CA PHE A 401 -15.07 -1.66 -9.92
C PHE A 401 -16.48 -1.08 -10.10
N VAL A 402 -17.05 -1.08 -11.31
CA VAL A 402 -18.45 -0.67 -11.53
C VAL A 402 -19.40 -1.62 -10.80
N GLY A 403 -19.19 -2.94 -10.89
CA GLY A 403 -19.96 -3.94 -10.14
C GLY A 403 -19.87 -3.72 -8.62
N GLY A 404 -18.66 -3.49 -8.11
CA GLY A 404 -18.44 -3.12 -6.71
C GLY A 404 -19.17 -1.83 -6.32
N GLY A 405 -19.09 -0.79 -7.15
CA GLY A 405 -19.76 0.50 -6.93
C GLY A 405 -21.28 0.40 -6.84
N LEU A 406 -21.91 -0.42 -7.70
CA LEU A 406 -23.36 -0.67 -7.64
C LEU A 406 -23.78 -1.25 -6.28
N THR A 407 -23.05 -2.26 -5.80
CA THR A 407 -23.33 -2.83 -4.47
C THR A 407 -23.02 -1.88 -3.32
N GLY A 408 -22.11 -0.92 -3.51
CA GLY A 408 -21.83 0.14 -2.53
C GLY A 408 -22.96 1.16 -2.42
N VAL A 409 -23.58 1.52 -3.55
CA VAL A 409 -24.79 2.36 -3.55
C VAL A 409 -25.94 1.66 -2.83
N MET A 410 -26.07 0.33 -2.97
CA MET A 410 -27.05 -0.43 -2.18
C MET A 410 -26.79 -0.32 -0.66
N LEU A 411 -25.53 -0.44 -0.23
CA LEU A 411 -25.13 -0.30 1.17
C LEU A 411 -25.22 1.14 1.70
N SER A 412 -25.23 2.14 0.81
CA SER A 412 -25.42 3.55 1.22
C SER A 412 -26.84 3.84 1.72
N LEU A 413 -27.82 3.01 1.36
CA LEU A 413 -29.19 3.12 1.80
C LEU A 413 -29.31 2.58 3.24
N ALA A 414 -29.40 3.47 4.22
CA ALA A 414 -29.48 3.09 5.65
C ALA A 414 -30.55 2.01 5.95
N SER A 415 -31.71 2.06 5.29
CA SER A 415 -32.78 1.06 5.44
C SER A 415 -32.39 -0.33 4.92
N ALA A 416 -31.63 -0.40 3.83
CA ALA A 416 -31.13 -1.65 3.28
C ALA A 416 -29.90 -2.15 4.05
N ASP A 417 -29.04 -1.22 4.50
CA ASP A 417 -27.86 -1.55 5.31
C ASP A 417 -28.27 -2.29 6.58
N TRP A 418 -29.41 -1.98 7.22
CA TRP A 418 -29.86 -2.76 8.38
C TRP A 418 -29.98 -4.29 8.13
N ALA A 419 -30.23 -4.71 6.88
CA ALA A 419 -30.23 -6.12 6.50
C ALA A 419 -28.85 -6.62 6.03
N PHE A 420 -28.05 -5.76 5.40
CA PHE A 420 -26.74 -6.13 4.84
C PHE A 420 -25.57 -5.97 5.82
N HIS A 421 -25.76 -5.19 6.87
CA HIS A 421 -24.72 -4.77 7.80
C HIS A 421 -24.03 -5.98 8.42
N ASN A 422 -22.70 -6.04 8.30
CA ASN A 422 -21.88 -7.16 8.75
C ASN A 422 -22.25 -8.54 8.17
N SER A 423 -23.11 -8.64 7.15
CA SER A 423 -23.27 -9.88 6.40
C SER A 423 -22.07 -10.13 5.49
N ALA A 424 -21.97 -11.32 4.91
CA ALA A 424 -20.97 -11.63 3.90
C ALA A 424 -21.13 -10.73 2.64
N PHE A 425 -22.28 -10.09 2.44
CA PHE A 425 -22.50 -9.12 1.36
C PHE A 425 -21.58 -7.90 1.49
N LEU A 426 -21.39 -7.39 2.72
CA LEU A 426 -20.45 -6.29 2.98
C LEU A 426 -19.02 -6.69 2.64
N VAL A 427 -18.62 -7.91 3.01
CA VAL A 427 -17.29 -8.45 2.71
C VAL A 427 -17.10 -8.56 1.20
N ALA A 428 -18.11 -9.08 0.48
CA ALA A 428 -18.09 -9.18 -0.97
C ALA A 428 -17.95 -7.81 -1.63
N HIS A 429 -18.78 -6.84 -1.24
CA HIS A 429 -18.74 -5.47 -1.73
C HIS A 429 -17.35 -4.84 -1.57
N PHE A 430 -16.80 -4.87 -0.36
CA PHE A 430 -15.53 -4.22 -0.08
C PHE A 430 -14.37 -4.88 -0.83
N HIS A 431 -14.34 -6.22 -0.94
CA HIS A 431 -13.32 -6.88 -1.76
C HIS A 431 -13.51 -6.60 -3.25
N HIS A 432 -14.74 -6.41 -3.70
CA HIS A 432 -15.04 -6.03 -5.08
C HIS A 432 -14.45 -4.66 -5.44
N THR A 433 -14.56 -3.69 -4.54
CA THR A 433 -14.03 -2.34 -4.75
C THR A 433 -12.53 -2.24 -4.49
N ILE A 434 -11.98 -2.95 -3.49
CA ILE A 434 -10.54 -2.92 -3.18
C ILE A 434 -9.72 -3.78 -4.15
N ILE A 435 -10.09 -5.03 -4.39
CA ILE A 435 -9.33 -5.88 -5.33
C ILE A 435 -9.53 -5.35 -6.75
N GLY A 436 -10.78 -5.17 -7.14
CA GLY A 436 -11.13 -4.67 -8.47
C GLY A 436 -10.63 -3.25 -8.73
N GLY A 437 -10.75 -2.34 -7.76
CA GLY A 437 -10.37 -0.94 -7.90
C GLY A 437 -8.91 -0.65 -7.58
N VAL A 438 -8.42 -1.07 -6.42
CA VAL A 438 -7.08 -0.71 -5.93
C VAL A 438 -6.03 -1.69 -6.44
N VAL A 439 -6.18 -2.99 -6.14
CA VAL A 439 -5.15 -4.00 -6.44
C VAL A 439 -4.91 -4.12 -7.94
N PHE A 440 -5.96 -4.22 -8.77
CA PHE A 440 -5.79 -4.30 -10.22
C PHE A 440 -5.11 -3.06 -10.81
N SER A 441 -5.46 -1.86 -10.32
CA SER A 441 -4.80 -0.62 -10.75
C SER A 441 -3.34 -0.57 -10.33
N TYR A 442 -3.01 -1.04 -9.13
CA TYR A 442 -1.64 -1.06 -8.65
C TYR A 442 -0.80 -2.09 -9.39
N LEU A 443 -1.38 -3.24 -9.75
CA LEU A 443 -0.75 -4.21 -10.65
C LEU A 443 -0.58 -3.63 -12.06
N ALA A 444 -1.54 -2.84 -12.56
CA ALA A 444 -1.39 -2.12 -13.83
C ALA A 444 -0.19 -1.16 -13.77
N GLY A 445 -0.09 -0.35 -12.72
CA GLY A 445 1.02 0.58 -12.50
C GLY A 445 2.36 -0.14 -12.33
N PHE A 446 2.38 -1.20 -11.53
CA PHE A 446 3.54 -2.05 -11.34
C PHE A 446 4.10 -2.55 -12.67
N VAL A 447 3.26 -3.16 -13.53
CA VAL A 447 3.70 -3.66 -14.84
C VAL A 447 4.03 -2.52 -15.81
N PHE A 448 3.31 -1.41 -15.75
CA PHE A 448 3.50 -0.25 -16.63
C PHE A 448 4.84 0.46 -16.39
N TRP A 449 5.22 0.68 -15.13
CA TRP A 449 6.47 1.35 -14.76
C TRP A 449 7.63 0.38 -14.48
N PHE A 450 7.42 -0.94 -14.49
CA PHE A 450 8.50 -1.92 -14.35
C PHE A 450 9.68 -1.67 -15.32
N PRO A 451 9.45 -1.40 -16.63
CA PRO A 451 10.56 -1.12 -17.55
C PRO A 451 11.29 0.17 -17.21
N LYS A 452 10.62 1.16 -16.62
CA LYS A 452 11.26 2.39 -16.15
C LYS A 452 12.17 2.12 -14.97
N ALA A 453 11.84 1.17 -14.08
CA ALA A 453 12.68 0.81 -12.95
C ALA A 453 13.90 -0.05 -13.34
N PHE A 454 13.74 -0.97 -14.30
CA PHE A 454 14.76 -2.00 -14.55
C PHE A 454 15.32 -2.02 -15.99
N GLY A 455 14.77 -1.22 -16.91
CA GLY A 455 15.24 -1.11 -18.30
C GLY A 455 14.71 -2.17 -19.26
N PHE A 456 13.86 -3.11 -18.80
CA PHE A 456 13.27 -4.16 -19.63
C PHE A 456 11.82 -4.46 -19.24
N LYS A 457 11.05 -5.05 -20.17
CA LYS A 457 9.66 -5.45 -19.94
C LYS A 457 9.56 -6.80 -19.25
N LEU A 458 8.52 -6.96 -18.43
CA LEU A 458 8.14 -8.27 -17.90
C LEU A 458 7.64 -9.21 -19.01
N ASN A 459 7.65 -10.51 -18.73
CA ASN A 459 7.18 -11.53 -19.67
C ASN A 459 5.68 -11.36 -19.94
N ARG A 460 5.32 -11.08 -21.20
CA ARG A 460 3.95 -10.80 -21.61
C ARG A 460 3.00 -11.97 -21.36
N THR A 461 3.40 -13.20 -21.68
CA THR A 461 2.54 -14.39 -21.55
C THR A 461 2.16 -14.65 -20.10
N LEU A 462 3.15 -14.60 -19.19
CA LEU A 462 2.89 -14.73 -17.75
C LEU A 462 2.09 -13.54 -17.21
N GLY A 463 2.29 -12.33 -17.75
CA GLY A 463 1.48 -11.15 -17.40
C GLY A 463 0.00 -11.32 -17.75
N ILE A 464 -0.30 -11.88 -18.93
CA ILE A 464 -1.67 -12.19 -19.36
C ILE A 464 -2.27 -13.32 -18.53
N ALA A 465 -1.50 -14.38 -18.26
CA ALA A 465 -1.93 -15.47 -17.39
C ALA A 465 -2.26 -14.95 -15.98
N SER A 466 -1.39 -14.12 -15.41
CA SER A 466 -1.61 -13.47 -14.12
C SER A 466 -2.92 -12.68 -14.10
N PHE A 467 -3.16 -11.85 -15.12
CA PHE A 467 -4.40 -11.09 -15.25
C PHE A 467 -5.64 -11.99 -15.26
N TRP A 468 -5.70 -13.00 -16.13
CA TRP A 468 -6.89 -13.84 -16.26
C TRP A 468 -7.16 -14.70 -15.01
N CYS A 469 -6.10 -15.23 -14.39
CA CYS A 469 -6.22 -15.93 -13.12
C CYS A 469 -6.78 -15.02 -12.02
N TRP A 470 -6.29 -13.78 -11.90
CA TRP A 470 -6.83 -12.82 -10.95
C TRP A 470 -8.27 -12.43 -11.27
N PHE A 471 -8.57 -12.11 -12.53
CA PHE A 471 -9.89 -11.66 -12.96
C PHE A 471 -10.95 -12.74 -12.75
N VAL A 472 -10.74 -13.94 -13.29
CA VAL A 472 -11.68 -15.06 -13.14
C VAL A 472 -11.73 -15.53 -11.69
N GLY A 473 -10.56 -15.71 -11.06
CA GLY A 473 -10.48 -16.15 -9.67
C GLY A 473 -11.19 -15.21 -8.71
N PHE A 474 -11.14 -13.89 -8.95
CA PHE A 474 -11.89 -12.90 -8.17
C PHE A 474 -13.40 -13.15 -8.21
N TYR A 475 -14.00 -13.31 -9.40
CA TYR A 475 -15.45 -13.56 -9.50
C TYR A 475 -15.84 -14.89 -8.88
N VAL A 476 -15.06 -15.94 -9.11
CA VAL A 476 -15.31 -17.27 -8.51
C VAL A 476 -15.16 -17.22 -6.97
N ALA A 477 -14.24 -16.42 -6.45
CA ALA A 477 -13.98 -16.30 -5.01
C ALA A 477 -15.00 -15.42 -4.27
N PHE A 478 -15.42 -14.30 -4.86
CA PHE A 478 -16.17 -13.27 -4.14
C PHE A 478 -17.63 -13.15 -4.55
N PHE A 479 -18.01 -13.55 -5.76
CA PHE A 479 -19.42 -13.50 -6.17
C PHE A 479 -20.33 -14.43 -5.33
N PRO A 480 -19.89 -15.65 -4.96
CA PRO A 480 -20.65 -16.50 -4.04
C PRO A 480 -20.91 -15.85 -2.67
N LEU A 481 -20.04 -14.94 -2.21
CA LEU A 481 -20.22 -14.25 -0.93
C LEU A 481 -21.43 -13.31 -0.94
N TYR A 482 -21.75 -12.69 -2.08
CA TYR A 482 -23.00 -11.93 -2.20
C TYR A 482 -24.21 -12.83 -1.96
N VAL A 483 -24.21 -14.04 -2.54
CA VAL A 483 -25.32 -14.98 -2.44
C VAL A 483 -25.50 -15.47 -1.00
N VAL A 484 -24.44 -15.94 -0.34
CA VAL A 484 -24.55 -16.40 1.06
C VAL A 484 -24.83 -15.24 2.02
N GLY A 485 -24.32 -14.03 1.73
CA GLY A 485 -24.62 -12.83 2.51
C GLY A 485 -26.11 -12.48 2.48
N LEU A 486 -26.75 -12.57 1.30
CA LEU A 486 -28.20 -12.39 1.15
C LEU A 486 -29.02 -13.51 1.79
N LYS A 487 -28.44 -14.72 1.94
CA LYS A 487 -29.04 -15.84 2.67
C LYS A 487 -28.88 -15.73 4.19
N GLY A 488 -28.18 -14.70 4.69
CA GLY A 488 -28.02 -14.43 6.12
C GLY A 488 -26.67 -14.82 6.72
N ALA A 489 -25.70 -15.29 5.92
CA ALA A 489 -24.36 -15.57 6.41
C ALA A 489 -23.68 -14.28 6.89
N THR A 490 -23.21 -14.26 8.13
CA THR A 490 -22.51 -13.10 8.70
C THR A 490 -20.99 -13.19 8.50
N ARG A 491 -20.31 -12.06 8.59
CA ARG A 491 -18.85 -12.03 8.51
C ARG A 491 -18.22 -12.67 9.76
N ARG A 492 -16.97 -13.12 9.64
CA ARG A 492 -16.15 -13.69 10.73
C ARG A 492 -16.68 -14.99 11.34
N MET A 493 -17.68 -15.62 10.72
CA MET A 493 -18.10 -16.97 11.10
C MET A 493 -16.99 -17.97 10.77
N GLN A 494 -16.62 -18.75 11.78
CA GLN A 494 -15.62 -19.82 11.68
C GLN A 494 -16.26 -21.09 11.13
N HIS A 495 -17.43 -21.46 11.67
CA HIS A 495 -18.26 -22.58 11.20
C HIS A 495 -19.67 -22.09 10.84
N PHE A 496 -20.38 -22.86 10.03
CA PHE A 496 -21.78 -22.61 9.68
C PHE A 496 -22.62 -23.89 9.74
N MET A 497 -23.90 -23.73 10.05
CA MET A 497 -24.81 -24.87 10.27
C MET A 497 -25.61 -25.27 9.03
N ASP A 498 -25.86 -24.33 8.11
CA ASP A 498 -26.67 -24.59 6.91
C ASP A 498 -25.86 -25.34 5.84
N PRO A 499 -26.16 -26.63 5.56
CA PRO A 499 -25.45 -27.40 4.54
C PRO A 499 -25.61 -26.81 3.14
N ALA A 500 -26.68 -26.07 2.86
CA ALA A 500 -26.91 -25.42 1.57
C ALA A 500 -25.86 -24.34 1.27
N TRP A 501 -25.14 -23.84 2.27
CA TRP A 501 -24.09 -22.85 2.07
C TRP A 501 -22.74 -23.46 1.66
N GLN A 502 -22.52 -24.74 1.97
CA GLN A 502 -21.22 -25.39 1.80
C GLN A 502 -20.70 -25.34 0.37
N ILE A 503 -21.59 -25.56 -0.62
CA ILE A 503 -21.23 -25.49 -2.03
C ILE A 503 -20.63 -24.13 -2.42
N TYR A 504 -21.16 -23.04 -1.87
CA TYR A 504 -20.65 -21.70 -2.15
C TYR A 504 -19.25 -21.52 -1.55
N TYR A 505 -19.00 -21.97 -0.32
CA TYR A 505 -17.66 -21.91 0.28
C TYR A 505 -16.63 -22.77 -0.45
N ILE A 506 -17.03 -23.93 -0.99
CA ILE A 506 -16.16 -24.76 -1.85
C ILE A 506 -15.80 -24.00 -3.13
N VAL A 507 -16.78 -23.38 -3.79
CA VAL A 507 -16.54 -22.54 -4.99
C VAL A 507 -15.61 -21.38 -4.65
N MET A 508 -15.79 -20.72 -3.49
CA MET A 508 -14.91 -19.64 -3.06
C MET A 508 -13.45 -20.10 -2.97
N VAL A 509 -13.21 -21.29 -2.39
CA VAL A 509 -11.86 -21.87 -2.27
C VAL A 509 -11.24 -22.13 -3.65
N VAL A 510 -12.01 -22.67 -4.59
CA VAL A 510 -11.56 -22.84 -5.99
C VAL A 510 -11.14 -21.48 -6.57
N GLY A 511 -11.94 -20.44 -6.37
CA GLY A 511 -11.61 -19.09 -6.82
C GLY A 511 -10.30 -18.56 -6.21
N VAL A 512 -10.08 -18.79 -4.92
CA VAL A 512 -8.83 -18.42 -4.23
C VAL A 512 -7.62 -19.17 -4.81
N PHE A 513 -7.75 -20.46 -5.11
CA PHE A 513 -6.65 -21.19 -5.77
C PHE A 513 -6.36 -20.68 -7.18
N ILE A 514 -7.39 -20.24 -7.93
CA ILE A 514 -7.17 -19.59 -9.23
C ILE A 514 -6.41 -18.26 -9.03
N ILE A 515 -6.75 -17.45 -8.03
CA ILE A 515 -5.98 -16.24 -7.68
C ILE A 515 -4.54 -16.59 -7.30
N ALA A 516 -4.32 -17.71 -6.59
CA ALA A 516 -2.99 -18.18 -6.23
C ALA A 516 -2.11 -18.44 -7.47
N LEU A 517 -2.68 -19.02 -8.53
CA LEU A 517 -1.99 -19.17 -9.82
C LEU A 517 -1.66 -17.83 -10.46
N GLY A 518 -2.51 -16.82 -10.26
CA GLY A 518 -2.28 -15.45 -10.70
C GLY A 518 -1.09 -14.78 -9.98
N ILE A 519 -1.01 -14.96 -8.66
CA ILE A 519 0.12 -14.51 -7.83
C ILE A 519 1.39 -15.27 -8.20
N LEU A 520 1.31 -16.59 -8.37
CA LEU A 520 2.45 -17.41 -8.80
C LEU A 520 2.99 -16.92 -10.15
N SER A 521 2.12 -16.60 -11.10
CA SER A 521 2.52 -16.03 -12.40
C SER A 521 3.24 -14.67 -12.26
N LEU A 522 2.86 -13.84 -11.28
CA LEU A 522 3.57 -12.59 -10.96
C LEU A 522 4.94 -12.88 -10.32
N VAL A 523 5.01 -13.80 -9.36
CA VAL A 523 6.27 -14.21 -8.71
C VAL A 523 7.24 -14.81 -9.73
N LEU A 524 6.76 -15.65 -10.65
CA LEU A 524 7.58 -16.20 -11.74
C LEU A 524 8.14 -15.10 -12.66
N GLN A 525 7.34 -14.07 -12.98
CA GLN A 525 7.85 -12.91 -13.73
C GLN A 525 8.98 -12.19 -12.99
N LEU A 526 8.84 -12.01 -11.67
CA LEU A 526 9.87 -11.42 -10.83
C LEU A 526 11.14 -12.28 -10.77
N ILE A 527 11.00 -13.60 -10.63
CA ILE A 527 12.14 -14.54 -10.64
C ILE A 527 12.87 -14.45 -11.98
N LEU A 528 12.16 -14.45 -13.11
CA LEU A 528 12.78 -14.27 -14.43
C LEU A 528 13.50 -12.93 -14.57
N ALA A 529 12.93 -11.86 -14.03
CA ALA A 529 13.55 -10.54 -14.00
C ALA A 529 14.83 -10.52 -13.13
N ILE A 530 14.81 -11.17 -11.97
CA ILE A 530 15.97 -11.32 -11.08
C ILE A 530 17.06 -12.13 -11.77
N ILE A 531 16.73 -13.26 -12.39
CA ILE A 531 17.70 -14.08 -13.16
C ILE A 531 18.34 -13.24 -14.27
N HIS A 532 17.55 -12.44 -14.99
CA HIS A 532 18.07 -11.54 -16.00
C HIS A 532 19.02 -10.48 -15.42
N GLY A 533 18.65 -9.86 -14.30
CA GLY A 533 19.52 -8.91 -13.58
C GLY A 533 20.83 -9.53 -13.09
N CYS A 534 20.79 -10.76 -12.56
CA CYS A 534 21.97 -11.52 -12.15
C CYS A 534 22.90 -11.82 -13.33
N LYS A 535 22.36 -12.17 -14.51
CA LYS A 535 23.16 -12.36 -15.73
C LYS A 535 23.89 -11.08 -16.16
N LEU A 536 23.27 -9.92 -15.94
CA LEU A 536 23.85 -8.60 -16.20
C LEU A 536 24.77 -8.12 -15.06
N LYS A 537 24.97 -8.92 -14.00
CA LYS A 537 25.72 -8.55 -12.79
C LYS A 537 25.26 -7.23 -12.16
N GLY A 538 23.96 -6.90 -12.30
CA GLY A 538 23.39 -5.63 -11.82
C GLY A 538 23.72 -4.41 -12.68
N ASN A 539 24.52 -4.54 -13.74
CA ASN A 539 24.77 -3.47 -14.71
C ASN A 539 23.62 -3.39 -15.71
N LEU A 540 22.48 -2.88 -15.25
CA LEU A 540 21.31 -2.67 -16.09
C LEU A 540 21.69 -1.67 -17.20
N PRO A 541 21.54 -2.03 -18.48
CA PRO A 541 21.89 -1.14 -19.58
C PRO A 541 20.97 0.08 -19.59
N VAL A 542 21.49 1.21 -20.06
CA VAL A 542 20.67 2.37 -20.39
C VAL A 542 19.69 1.93 -21.48
N GLY A 543 18.40 1.85 -21.14
CA GLY A 543 17.35 1.41 -22.05
C GLY A 543 16.64 2.57 -22.75
N LYS A 544 15.76 2.24 -23.69
CA LYS A 544 14.89 3.20 -24.38
C LYS A 544 14.06 4.01 -23.37
N ALA A 545 13.82 5.27 -23.69
CA ALA A 545 13.06 6.19 -22.85
C ALA A 545 11.61 5.73 -22.68
N ASP A 546 10.98 5.38 -23.81
CA ASP A 546 9.58 5.02 -23.94
C ASP A 546 9.43 3.60 -24.53
N PRO A 547 9.41 2.56 -23.70
CA PRO A 547 9.26 1.19 -24.16
C PRO A 547 7.86 0.89 -24.69
N TRP A 548 6.88 1.76 -24.43
CA TRP A 548 5.48 1.61 -24.86
C TRP A 548 5.20 2.39 -26.15
N GLY A 549 6.12 3.24 -26.61
CA GLY A 549 6.04 4.05 -27.84
C GLY A 549 5.11 5.26 -27.76
N ASP A 550 4.04 5.16 -26.98
CA ASP A 550 3.02 6.21 -26.82
C ASP A 550 3.04 6.89 -25.44
N GLY A 551 4.14 6.82 -24.70
CA GLY A 551 4.33 7.57 -23.46
C GLY A 551 4.08 9.07 -23.66
N ARG A 552 3.40 9.71 -22.71
CA ARG A 552 2.91 11.11 -22.83
C ARG A 552 3.55 12.08 -21.83
N SER A 553 3.92 11.57 -20.66
CA SER A 553 4.40 12.28 -19.49
C SER A 553 5.93 12.24 -19.36
N LEU A 554 6.50 13.10 -18.50
CA LEU A 554 7.94 13.38 -18.44
C LEU A 554 8.82 12.20 -18.00
N GLU A 555 8.28 11.24 -17.23
CA GLU A 555 9.02 10.04 -16.84
C GLU A 555 9.51 9.22 -18.04
N TRP A 556 8.81 9.32 -19.17
CA TRP A 556 9.17 8.66 -20.43
C TRP A 556 10.16 9.45 -21.28
N SER A 557 10.58 10.64 -20.83
CA SER A 557 11.57 11.49 -21.53
C SER A 557 13.03 11.23 -21.14
N VAL A 558 13.24 10.48 -20.06
CA VAL A 558 14.58 10.08 -19.56
C VAL A 558 14.81 8.60 -19.82
N SER A 559 16.07 8.15 -19.69
CA SER A 559 16.45 6.75 -19.86
C SER A 559 15.68 5.79 -18.94
N SER A 560 15.71 4.51 -19.28
CA SER A 560 15.15 3.44 -18.46
C SER A 560 16.25 2.42 -18.15
N PRO A 561 16.79 2.31 -16.92
CA PRO A 561 16.45 3.10 -15.74
C PRO A 561 16.90 4.58 -15.82
N PRO A 562 16.23 5.51 -15.08
CA PRO A 562 16.67 6.88 -14.95
C PRO A 562 18.02 6.99 -14.21
N PRO A 563 18.86 7.98 -14.53
CA PRO A 563 20.07 8.26 -13.77
C PRO A 563 19.72 8.77 -12.36
N PRO A 564 20.68 8.79 -11.42
CA PRO A 564 20.44 9.27 -10.05
C PRO A 564 19.82 10.68 -9.99
N TYR A 565 20.22 11.56 -10.91
CA TYR A 565 19.77 12.95 -10.99
C TYR A 565 18.43 13.15 -11.73
N ASN A 566 17.81 12.10 -12.27
CA ASN A 566 16.65 12.11 -13.16
C ASN A 566 16.87 12.92 -14.45
N PHE A 567 16.89 14.24 -14.36
CA PHE A 567 16.99 15.19 -15.47
C PHE A 567 18.31 15.96 -15.39
N ALA A 568 19.16 15.80 -16.42
CA ALA A 568 20.40 16.54 -16.54
C ALA A 568 20.14 18.06 -16.62
N THR A 569 19.14 18.45 -17.43
CA THR A 569 18.59 19.81 -17.48
C THR A 569 17.11 19.73 -17.13
N VAL A 570 16.65 20.56 -16.19
CA VAL A 570 15.23 20.61 -15.79
C VAL A 570 14.37 20.97 -17.01
N PRO A 571 13.33 20.18 -17.34
CA PRO A 571 12.51 20.44 -18.53
C PRO A 571 11.68 21.71 -18.34
N GLN A 572 11.39 22.42 -19.44
CA GLN A 572 10.37 23.46 -19.46
C GLN A 572 9.06 22.90 -20.01
N VAL A 573 7.99 23.06 -19.24
CA VAL A 573 6.69 22.44 -19.55
C VAL A 573 5.70 23.51 -20.03
N SER A 574 5.10 23.28 -21.19
CA SER A 574 4.09 24.18 -21.78
C SER A 574 2.69 23.55 -21.80
N THR A 575 2.57 22.23 -21.94
CA THR A 575 1.29 21.49 -22.08
C THR A 575 1.14 20.36 -21.06
N THR A 576 -0.05 19.74 -21.01
CA THR A 576 -0.33 18.59 -20.11
C THR A 576 0.46 17.34 -20.49
N ASP A 577 0.63 17.09 -21.79
CA ASP A 577 1.29 15.89 -22.33
C ASP A 577 2.70 16.30 -22.81
N ALA A 578 3.52 16.75 -21.86
CA ALA A 578 4.79 17.43 -22.16
C ALA A 578 5.73 16.59 -23.05
N TYR A 579 5.87 15.29 -22.75
CA TYR A 579 6.73 14.41 -23.56
C TYR A 579 6.10 14.08 -24.92
N TRP A 580 4.77 13.95 -25.00
CA TRP A 580 4.10 13.78 -26.29
C TRP A 580 4.39 14.96 -27.24
N GLN A 581 4.29 16.19 -26.72
CA GLN A 581 4.63 17.38 -27.49
C GLN A 581 6.11 17.38 -27.92
N MET A 582 7.03 17.01 -27.03
CA MET A 582 8.46 16.88 -27.38
C MET A 582 8.68 15.90 -28.54
N LYS A 583 7.95 14.78 -28.57
CA LYS A 583 7.99 13.81 -29.68
C LYS A 583 7.47 14.41 -30.99
N VAL A 584 6.35 15.11 -30.96
CA VAL A 584 5.75 15.75 -32.15
C VAL A 584 6.65 16.87 -32.70
N GLU A 585 7.26 17.67 -31.82
CA GLU A 585 8.19 18.74 -32.20
C GLU A 585 9.58 18.21 -32.64
N GLY A 586 9.85 16.91 -32.44
CA GLY A 586 11.13 16.30 -32.79
C GLY A 586 12.32 16.85 -32.00
N LYS A 587 12.11 17.30 -30.74
CA LYS A 587 13.18 17.92 -29.95
C LYS A 587 14.38 16.97 -29.79
N PRO A 588 15.61 17.41 -30.13
CA PRO A 588 16.78 16.57 -29.98
C PRO A 588 17.12 16.38 -28.49
N ILE A 589 17.66 15.20 -28.16
CA ILE A 589 18.25 14.95 -26.85
C ILE A 589 19.52 15.79 -26.76
N LYS A 590 19.61 16.63 -25.73
CA LYS A 590 20.81 17.43 -25.48
C LYS A 590 21.96 16.49 -25.10
N THR A 591 23.13 16.67 -25.71
CA THR A 591 24.31 15.83 -25.45
C THR A 591 25.52 16.62 -24.92
N SER A 592 25.46 17.94 -24.88
CA SER A 592 26.58 18.80 -24.46
C SER A 592 26.12 20.01 -23.65
N GLY A 593 27.05 20.69 -22.97
CA GLY A 593 26.74 21.89 -22.19
C GLY A 593 25.96 21.58 -20.91
N PHE A 594 26.35 20.51 -20.22
CA PHE A 594 25.82 20.16 -18.90
C PHE A 594 26.61 20.85 -17.79
N GLN A 595 25.92 21.09 -16.68
CA GLN A 595 26.50 21.64 -15.46
C GLN A 595 26.60 20.54 -14.39
N PRO A 596 27.49 20.67 -13.40
CA PRO A 596 27.49 19.78 -12.24
C PRO A 596 26.11 19.74 -11.57
N VAL A 597 25.66 18.55 -11.19
CA VAL A 597 24.33 18.36 -10.58
C VAL A 597 24.49 18.05 -9.09
N HIS A 598 23.96 18.92 -8.24
CA HIS A 598 23.87 18.69 -6.81
C HIS A 598 22.83 17.62 -6.48
N MET A 599 23.19 16.68 -5.59
CA MET A 599 22.35 15.59 -5.11
C MET A 599 22.56 15.37 -3.59
N PRO A 600 21.54 14.93 -2.85
CA PRO A 600 21.66 14.66 -1.42
C PRO A 600 22.52 13.41 -1.16
N SER A 601 23.30 13.46 -0.08
CA SER A 601 24.12 12.34 0.39
C SER A 601 23.30 11.28 1.11
N ASN A 602 23.80 10.05 1.09
CA ASN A 602 23.20 8.92 1.82
C ASN A 602 23.40 9.08 3.34
N THR A 603 22.46 8.53 4.12
CA THR A 603 22.51 8.59 5.58
C THR A 603 21.98 7.30 6.21
N ALA A 604 22.63 6.86 7.28
CA ALA A 604 22.21 5.69 8.07
C ALA A 604 21.24 6.06 9.21
N ALA A 605 21.00 7.35 9.46
CA ALA A 605 20.24 7.81 10.60
C ALA A 605 18.78 7.32 10.57
N GLY A 606 18.13 7.33 9.40
CA GLY A 606 16.75 6.85 9.27
C GLY A 606 16.61 5.36 9.58
N PHE A 607 17.59 4.55 9.17
CA PHE A 607 17.66 3.14 9.52
C PHE A 607 17.79 2.93 11.03
N TRP A 608 18.73 3.59 11.69
CA TRP A 608 18.93 3.44 13.14
C TRP A 608 17.73 3.91 13.96
N ILE A 609 17.12 5.04 13.59
CA ILE A 609 15.87 5.50 14.22
C ILE A 609 14.77 4.46 14.03
N GLY A 610 14.63 3.88 12.84
CA GLY A 610 13.69 2.80 12.57
C GLY A 610 13.92 1.55 13.43
N ILE A 611 15.17 1.14 13.62
CA ILE A 611 15.54 0.01 14.49
C ILE A 611 15.21 0.31 15.96
N PHE A 612 15.57 1.51 16.45
CA PHE A 612 15.20 1.91 17.81
C PHE A 612 13.68 1.97 17.99
N ALA A 613 12.94 2.45 16.98
CA ALA A 613 11.49 2.49 17.00
C ALA A 613 10.84 1.10 16.99
N LEU A 614 11.41 0.14 16.24
CA LEU A 614 11.00 -1.26 16.27
C LEU A 614 11.16 -1.86 17.68
N ILE A 615 12.35 -1.70 18.27
CA ILE A 615 12.65 -2.23 19.60
C ILE A 615 11.81 -1.52 20.67
N LEU A 616 11.58 -0.22 20.52
CA LEU A 616 10.68 0.56 21.38
C LEU A 616 9.25 0.01 21.32
N GLY A 617 8.70 -0.22 20.12
CA GLY A 617 7.37 -0.80 19.95
C GLY A 617 7.26 -2.19 20.59
N PHE A 618 8.26 -3.04 20.37
CA PHE A 618 8.34 -4.35 21.04
C PHE A 618 8.40 -4.21 22.57
N ALA A 619 9.25 -3.33 23.09
CA ALA A 619 9.40 -3.09 24.52
C ALA A 619 8.11 -2.57 25.16
N LEU A 620 7.34 -1.73 24.45
CA LEU A 620 6.05 -1.23 24.90
C LEU A 620 5.01 -2.35 24.97
N VAL A 621 4.91 -3.21 23.94
CA VAL A 621 4.03 -4.40 23.95
C VAL A 621 4.28 -5.29 25.17
N TRP A 622 5.56 -5.51 25.50
CA TRP A 622 5.97 -6.41 26.57
C TRP A 622 6.20 -5.72 27.93
N HIS A 623 5.94 -4.41 28.05
CA HIS A 623 6.13 -3.61 29.25
C HIS A 623 7.58 -3.66 29.81
N ILE A 624 8.58 -3.63 28.92
CA ILE A 624 10.01 -3.64 29.25
C ILE A 624 10.52 -2.19 29.39
N TRP A 625 10.16 -1.52 30.48
CA TRP A 625 10.31 -0.07 30.62
C TRP A 625 11.73 0.49 30.53
N TRP A 626 12.76 -0.25 30.99
CA TRP A 626 14.15 0.18 30.84
C TRP A 626 14.57 0.21 29.36
N LEU A 627 14.08 -0.74 28.57
CA LEU A 627 14.34 -0.83 27.14
C LEU A 627 13.57 0.26 26.38
N VAL A 628 12.34 0.56 26.81
CA VAL A 628 11.57 1.71 26.32
C VAL A 628 12.37 3.01 26.45
N MET A 629 12.89 3.30 27.65
CA MET A 629 13.70 4.50 27.88
C MET A 629 14.99 4.51 27.04
N LEU A 630 15.71 3.39 27.00
CA LEU A 630 16.95 3.27 26.23
C LEU A 630 16.72 3.50 24.73
N CYS A 631 15.71 2.85 24.15
CA CYS A 631 15.41 2.97 22.73
C CYS A 631 14.85 4.35 22.36
N PHE A 632 14.05 4.97 23.23
CA PHE A 632 13.59 6.34 23.03
C PHE A 632 14.78 7.32 23.01
N ILE A 633 15.68 7.22 23.99
CA ILE A 633 16.92 8.02 24.02
C ILE A 633 17.78 7.71 22.78
N GLY A 634 17.92 6.45 22.38
CA GLY A 634 18.69 6.06 21.19
C GLY A 634 18.13 6.66 19.89
N ALA A 635 16.80 6.68 19.73
CA ALA A 635 16.14 7.29 18.58
C ALA A 635 16.36 8.80 18.55
N VAL A 636 16.15 9.48 19.68
CA VAL A 636 16.36 10.94 19.82
C VAL A 636 17.84 11.29 19.60
N ALA A 637 18.76 10.56 20.21
CA ALA A 637 20.19 10.76 20.05
C ALA A 637 20.63 10.55 18.59
N SER A 638 20.10 9.53 17.90
CA SER A 638 20.38 9.32 16.47
C SER A 638 19.91 10.49 15.61
N PHE A 639 18.73 11.05 15.91
CA PHE A 639 18.22 12.24 15.24
C PHE A 639 19.07 13.49 15.51
N ILE A 640 19.47 13.71 16.77
CA ILE A 640 20.36 14.83 17.16
C ILE A 640 21.73 14.66 16.47
N CYS A 641 22.33 13.48 16.53
CA CYS A 641 23.62 13.20 15.89
C CYS A 641 23.55 13.44 14.38
N TYR A 642 22.47 13.02 13.71
CA TYR A 642 22.27 13.35 12.30
C TYR A 642 22.17 14.86 12.08
N SER A 643 21.42 15.57 12.92
CA SER A 643 21.22 17.01 12.77
C SER A 643 22.53 17.80 12.91
N PHE A 644 23.40 17.43 13.86
CA PHE A 644 24.66 18.15 14.12
C PHE A 644 25.85 17.65 13.28
N PHE A 645 25.92 16.36 12.98
CA PHE A 645 27.10 15.72 12.38
C PHE A 645 26.83 15.02 11.04
N GLY A 646 25.58 15.03 10.57
CA GLY A 646 25.23 14.50 9.26
C GLY A 646 25.82 15.31 8.10
N ASP A 647 26.10 14.64 6.99
CA ASP A 647 26.42 15.31 5.73
C ASP A 647 25.14 15.89 5.12
N HIS A 648 24.96 17.20 5.30
CA HIS A 648 23.81 17.96 4.80
C HIS A 648 24.11 18.72 3.51
N ASP A 649 25.40 18.86 3.16
CA ASP A 649 25.84 19.60 1.98
C ASP A 649 25.65 18.80 0.70
N GLY A 650 25.48 17.48 0.80
CA GLY A 650 25.29 16.60 -0.35
C GLY A 650 26.55 16.48 -1.20
N TYR A 651 26.39 16.06 -2.44
CA TYR A 651 27.50 15.89 -3.37
C TYR A 651 27.14 16.38 -4.78
N TYR A 652 28.18 16.66 -5.58
CA TYR A 652 28.02 17.05 -6.97
C TYR A 652 28.38 15.90 -7.91
N ILE A 653 27.49 15.59 -8.84
CA ILE A 653 27.79 14.74 -9.99
C ILE A 653 28.49 15.62 -11.04
N PRO A 654 29.74 15.32 -11.43
CA PRO A 654 30.48 16.12 -12.39
C PRO A 654 29.78 16.18 -13.76
N ALA A 655 29.86 17.33 -14.43
CA ALA A 655 29.27 17.53 -15.76
C ALA A 655 29.74 16.48 -16.79
N ALA A 656 31.00 16.04 -16.71
CA ALA A 656 31.54 15.00 -17.58
C ALA A 656 30.80 13.66 -17.43
N LYS A 657 30.44 13.25 -16.20
CA LYS A 657 29.66 12.02 -15.95
C LYS A 657 28.23 12.14 -16.44
N VAL A 658 27.63 13.32 -16.28
CA VAL A 658 26.29 13.60 -16.84
C VAL A 658 26.34 13.49 -18.36
N GLN A 659 27.33 14.12 -19.00
CA GLN A 659 27.51 14.07 -20.44
C GLN A 659 27.71 12.63 -20.96
N GLU A 660 28.58 11.85 -20.32
CA GLU A 660 28.81 10.44 -20.67
C GLU A 660 27.50 9.62 -20.69
N HIS A 661 26.67 9.79 -19.66
CA HIS A 661 25.39 9.11 -19.55
C HIS A 661 24.39 9.57 -20.62
N GLU A 662 24.24 10.88 -20.83
CA GLU A 662 23.30 11.43 -21.81
C GLU A 662 23.72 11.10 -23.26
N GLU A 663 25.02 11.04 -23.56
CA GLU A 663 25.52 10.54 -24.85
C GLU A 663 25.22 9.06 -25.05
N ALA A 664 25.38 8.23 -24.01
CA ALA A 664 25.01 6.82 -24.06
C ALA A 664 23.51 6.64 -24.33
N PHE A 665 22.66 7.42 -23.66
CA PHE A 665 21.22 7.45 -23.88
C PHE A 665 20.85 7.89 -25.30
N ALA A 666 21.42 8.99 -25.79
CA ALA A 666 21.16 9.50 -27.13
C ALA A 666 21.55 8.48 -28.24
N ARG A 667 22.65 7.75 -28.06
CA ARG A 667 23.06 6.68 -29.00
C ARG A 667 22.02 5.56 -29.09
N ILE A 668 21.36 5.22 -27.98
CA ILE A 668 20.39 4.13 -27.91
C ILE A 668 19.07 4.54 -28.55
N GLU A 669 18.62 5.76 -28.28
CA GLU A 669 17.45 6.35 -28.94
C GLU A 669 17.66 6.48 -30.46
N ALA A 670 18.86 6.88 -30.91
CA ALA A 670 19.19 6.97 -32.34
C ALA A 670 19.18 5.60 -33.05
N LYS A 671 19.70 4.54 -32.41
CA LYS A 671 19.61 3.16 -32.94
C LYS A 671 18.17 2.68 -33.05
N GLY A 672 17.32 3.08 -32.10
CA GLY A 672 15.91 2.70 -32.05
C GLY A 672 15.01 3.35 -33.09
N ARG A 673 15.44 4.43 -33.76
CA ARG A 673 14.69 5.11 -34.84
C ARG A 673 15.01 4.56 -36.24
N LYS A 674 16.09 3.77 -36.39
CA LYS A 674 16.54 3.18 -37.66
C LYS A 674 16.05 1.74 -37.88
N ALA A 675 15.42 1.14 -36.86
CA ALA A 675 14.79 -0.18 -36.87
C ALA A 675 13.30 0.00 -36.60
#